data_AF-A0A8I2GAL7-F1
#
_entry.id   AF-A0A8I2GAL7-F1
#
_cell.length_a   1.000
_cell.length_b   1.000
_cell.length_c   1.000
_cell.angle_alpha   90.00
_cell.angle_beta   90.00
_cell.angle_gamma   90.00
#
_symmetry.space_group_name_H-M   'P 1'
#
loop_
_entity.id
_entity.type
_entity.pdbx_description
1 polymer ?
#
loop_
_entity_poly.entity_id
_entity_poly.type
_entity_poly.pdbx_seq_one_letter_code
_entity_poly.pdbx_strand_id
1 'polypeptide(L)'
;MKTKILFLISLFLFPVFIYGDIPAEERAALIAFYHSTAGDNWTYTTGWKTPPLHTDGFALPGTEDEWYGITVTNDHVTKIEIMFNNLNGSIPPEIGNISELEYLMLADNYTLKGSIPPELGKLSNLVLFQASVNNLTGSIPPELGNLKRLKYLRLYANRLSGSIPPELGNLTELDDFMMGMNLFSGSIPAELGNLRKVRYFDLYDNRLSGKVPAELGNLASVEYLGLYWNRLTGKIPATLVNLQSAAIKIDYNGLYTNNDTLRAFLDSTSPGWENSQTIAPSNVVVSALSGTSVKVSWTPIVYTGDTGGYLVFYRPSSGSSWTYAGMTADKSASSYVVTGLDPGTGYCFAVQTRTYPHSINANTVDSEFSKEVCTAVGALPPFGSFDTPVNGSVVMSSIPVTGWALDDFGVSSVKIFREASAEAGEETGGALIFIGDADFVEGARPDVEAAYPGYPNNHKAGWGYMMLTNFLPNGGNGTFTIHAIAADIEGNQVTLGTKTIKCDNANAVKPFGAIDTPGQGGTASGKEFVNFGWVLTPLPNTIPIDGSTITVWVDGVSVGHPVYNQYRADIAVLFPNYNNSNGAVGYFYLDTTAYENGVHTIQWTASDDAGNTDGIGSRYFTIQNAGESKVQGAGGSVYREQACLFRDSIRDIPIDYSSPIRIRKGYNNNLEPQIVYPDEDGTLYIEIKELERLEIHLTNEGTEGEVKAEVKGKIERSLSSSHLTLNTQHLTPANTPARRYMGYLLSGRLLKALPIGSTFDSAGGVFYWNPGPAFIGQYWFVFIEKTPGGPLMRKNINVKIIPKF
;
A
#
# COMPACT_ATOMS: atom_id res chain seq x y z
N MET A 1 -100.58 56.77 -45.49
CA MET A 1 -101.51 57.12 -44.39
C MET A 1 -101.44 55.99 -43.38
N LYS A 2 -100.90 56.26 -42.18
CA LYS A 2 -101.03 55.59 -40.85
C LYS A 2 -101.04 54.03 -40.81
N THR A 3 -100.26 53.33 -39.99
CA THR A 3 -100.14 53.51 -38.53
C THR A 3 -98.86 52.82 -38.01
N LYS A 4 -98.10 53.55 -37.18
CA LYS A 4 -96.96 53.08 -36.38
C LYS A 4 -97.48 52.23 -35.21
N ILE A 5 -96.87 51.07 -34.96
CA ILE A 5 -96.89 50.43 -33.64
C ILE A 5 -95.56 50.75 -32.97
N LEU A 6 -95.63 51.56 -31.92
CA LEU A 6 -94.56 51.87 -30.98
C LEU A 6 -94.35 50.63 -30.09
N PHE A 7 -93.15 50.06 -30.05
CA PHE A 7 -92.69 49.29 -28.90
C PHE A 7 -91.72 50.20 -28.13
N LEU A 8 -92.14 50.64 -26.93
CA LEU A 8 -91.24 51.24 -25.96
C LEU A 8 -90.23 50.16 -25.53
N ILE A 9 -88.96 50.34 -25.88
CA ILE A 9 -87.87 49.72 -25.13
C ILE A 9 -87.48 50.71 -24.04
N SER A 10 -87.78 50.32 -22.80
CA SER A 10 -87.30 50.96 -21.59
C SER A 10 -85.77 51.02 -21.63
N LEU A 11 -85.21 52.21 -21.86
CA LEU A 11 -83.79 52.49 -21.68
C LEU A 11 -83.52 52.49 -20.17
N PHE A 12 -83.12 51.34 -19.62
CA PHE A 12 -82.48 51.32 -18.30
C PHE A 12 -81.11 51.99 -18.47
N LEU A 13 -81.05 53.29 -18.20
CA LEU A 13 -79.81 53.97 -17.86
C LEU A 13 -79.35 53.37 -16.53
N PHE A 14 -78.52 52.32 -16.61
CA PHE A 14 -77.65 51.98 -15.49
C PHE A 14 -76.73 53.18 -15.26
N PRO A 15 -76.50 53.58 -13.99
CA PRO A 15 -75.45 54.54 -13.71
C PRO A 15 -74.15 53.95 -14.24
N VAL A 16 -73.58 54.58 -15.28
CA VAL A 16 -72.19 54.34 -15.66
C VAL A 16 -71.37 54.96 -14.54
N PHE A 17 -71.02 54.14 -13.56
CA PHE A 17 -69.92 54.48 -12.68
C PHE A 17 -68.68 54.52 -13.57
N ILE A 18 -68.14 55.73 -13.79
CA ILE A 18 -66.82 55.88 -14.38
C ILE A 18 -65.84 55.53 -13.26
N TYR A 19 -65.57 54.23 -13.09
CA TYR A 19 -64.35 53.79 -12.42
C TYR A 19 -63.19 54.07 -13.37
N GLY A 20 -62.04 54.52 -12.84
CA GLY A 20 -60.85 54.70 -13.67
C GLY A 20 -60.35 53.32 -14.12
N ASP A 21 -60.12 53.18 -15.43
CA ASP A 21 -59.56 51.94 -15.98
C ASP A 21 -58.12 51.77 -15.48
N ILE A 22 -57.78 50.56 -15.02
CA ILE A 22 -56.39 50.20 -14.72
C ILE A 22 -55.54 50.21 -16.00
N PRO A 23 -54.21 50.39 -15.92
CA PRO A 23 -53.33 50.32 -17.08
C PRO A 23 -53.51 49.01 -17.88
N ALA A 24 -53.40 49.12 -19.21
CA ALA A 24 -53.65 47.99 -20.11
C ALA A 24 -52.72 46.80 -19.85
N GLU A 25 -51.46 47.09 -19.47
CA GLU A 25 -50.47 46.09 -19.06
C GLU A 25 -50.85 45.34 -17.77
N GLU A 26 -51.51 46.00 -16.82
CA GLU A 26 -51.98 45.37 -15.59
C GLU A 26 -53.18 44.46 -15.87
N ARG A 27 -54.14 44.94 -16.66
CA ARG A 27 -55.27 44.11 -17.12
C ARG A 27 -54.77 42.90 -17.90
N ALA A 28 -53.81 43.07 -18.80
CA ALA A 28 -53.19 41.97 -19.54
C ALA A 28 -52.49 40.97 -18.60
N ALA A 29 -51.82 41.44 -17.55
CA ALA A 29 -51.18 40.59 -16.55
C ALA A 29 -52.21 39.77 -15.74
N LEU A 30 -53.34 40.37 -15.34
CA LEU A 30 -54.43 39.65 -14.67
C LEU A 30 -55.04 38.58 -15.57
N ILE A 31 -55.27 38.89 -16.83
CA ILE A 31 -55.79 37.94 -17.83
C ILE A 31 -54.78 36.80 -18.07
N ALA A 32 -53.49 37.13 -18.21
CA ALA A 32 -52.43 36.12 -18.31
C ALA A 32 -52.40 35.21 -17.09
N PHE A 33 -52.57 35.76 -15.88
CA PHE A 33 -52.68 35.01 -14.63
C PHE A 33 -53.90 34.08 -14.60
N TYR A 34 -55.06 34.57 -15.03
CA TYR A 34 -56.25 33.76 -15.17
C TYR A 34 -56.01 32.57 -16.11
N HIS A 35 -55.45 32.82 -17.29
CA HIS A 35 -55.18 31.75 -18.26
C HIS A 35 -54.09 30.78 -17.79
N SER A 36 -52.98 31.30 -17.25
CA SER A 36 -51.82 30.49 -16.86
C SER A 36 -52.09 29.57 -15.67
N THR A 37 -53.14 29.85 -14.90
CA THR A 37 -53.54 29.06 -13.72
C THR A 37 -54.92 28.41 -13.89
N ALA A 38 -55.38 28.27 -15.13
CA ALA A 38 -56.64 27.60 -15.50
C ALA A 38 -57.88 28.19 -14.81
N GLY A 39 -58.05 29.50 -14.93
CA GLY A 39 -59.10 30.34 -14.33
C GLY A 39 -60.52 29.83 -14.46
N ASP A 40 -60.85 29.15 -15.54
CA ASP A 40 -62.17 28.55 -15.74
C ASP A 40 -62.49 27.44 -14.73
N ASN A 41 -61.47 26.89 -14.07
CA ASN A 41 -61.58 25.80 -13.09
C ASN A 41 -61.30 26.25 -11.64
N TRP A 42 -61.15 27.56 -11.40
CA TRP A 42 -61.00 28.09 -10.06
C TRP A 42 -62.28 27.89 -9.24
N THR A 43 -62.16 27.82 -7.91
CA THR A 43 -63.30 27.69 -7.01
C THR A 43 -64.16 28.96 -6.96
N TYR A 44 -63.52 30.13 -7.04
CA TYR A 44 -64.12 31.45 -6.99
C TYR A 44 -63.63 32.26 -8.20
N THR A 45 -64.59 32.72 -9.01
CA THR A 45 -64.35 33.47 -10.26
C THR A 45 -65.27 34.69 -10.42
N THR A 46 -65.95 35.09 -9.34
CA THR A 46 -66.86 36.25 -9.33
C THR A 46 -66.16 37.48 -9.90
N GLY A 47 -66.88 38.26 -10.72
CA GLY A 47 -66.34 39.48 -11.35
C GLY A 47 -65.58 39.23 -12.65
N TRP A 48 -64.71 38.22 -12.71
CA TRP A 48 -63.80 37.99 -13.85
C TRP A 48 -64.50 37.85 -15.22
N LYS A 49 -65.65 37.16 -15.27
CA LYS A 49 -66.42 36.92 -16.50
C LYS A 49 -67.88 37.37 -16.38
N THR A 50 -68.14 38.43 -15.61
CA THR A 50 -69.48 39.01 -15.47
C THR A 50 -69.89 39.75 -16.77
N PRO A 51 -71.00 39.38 -17.43
CA PRO A 51 -71.46 40.10 -18.63
C PRO A 51 -71.96 41.53 -18.33
N PRO A 52 -71.87 42.48 -19.27
CA PRO A 52 -71.34 42.31 -20.63
C PRO A 52 -69.81 42.12 -20.66
N LEU A 53 -69.34 41.27 -21.57
CA LEU A 53 -67.92 40.98 -21.72
C LEU A 53 -67.25 41.96 -22.69
N HIS A 54 -66.00 42.32 -22.39
CA HIS A 54 -65.11 43.02 -23.30
C HIS A 54 -64.60 42.08 -24.40
N THR A 55 -63.91 42.65 -25.40
CA THR A 55 -63.37 41.88 -26.56
C THR A 55 -62.30 40.86 -26.18
N ASP A 56 -61.69 40.99 -25.01
CA ASP A 56 -60.76 40.02 -24.42
C ASP A 56 -61.46 38.81 -23.75
N GLY A 57 -62.79 38.82 -23.65
CA GLY A 57 -63.57 37.74 -23.05
C GLY A 57 -63.76 37.83 -21.52
N PHE A 58 -63.34 38.94 -20.89
CA PHE A 58 -63.51 39.22 -19.46
C PHE A 58 -64.53 40.34 -19.23
N ALA A 59 -64.92 40.60 -17.98
CA ALA A 59 -65.80 41.73 -17.64
C ALA A 59 -65.21 43.07 -18.11
N LEU A 60 -66.07 44.08 -18.36
CA LEU A 60 -65.64 45.36 -18.95
C LEU A 60 -64.44 46.02 -18.21
N PRO A 61 -63.57 46.76 -18.90
CA PRO A 61 -62.59 47.63 -18.25
C PRO A 61 -63.24 48.55 -17.21
N GLY A 62 -62.54 48.77 -16.10
CA GLY A 62 -63.02 49.54 -14.95
C GLY A 62 -63.81 48.72 -13.95
N THR A 63 -63.95 47.40 -14.16
CA THR A 63 -64.63 46.46 -13.22
C THR A 63 -63.65 45.58 -12.45
N GLU A 64 -62.35 45.74 -12.63
CA GLU A 64 -61.32 44.86 -12.08
C GLU A 64 -61.28 44.86 -10.55
N ASP A 65 -61.71 45.94 -9.89
CA ASP A 65 -61.86 45.98 -8.42
C ASP A 65 -62.99 45.06 -7.91
N GLU A 66 -63.90 44.64 -8.79
CA GLU A 66 -64.94 43.64 -8.49
C GLU A 66 -64.48 42.20 -8.80
N TRP A 67 -63.31 42.02 -9.41
CA TRP A 67 -62.78 40.69 -9.71
C TRP A 67 -62.32 40.03 -8.44
N TYR A 68 -62.79 38.80 -8.21
CA TYR A 68 -62.46 38.05 -7.00
C TYR A 68 -60.95 38.02 -6.76
N GLY A 69 -60.54 38.50 -5.59
CA GLY A 69 -59.15 38.54 -5.16
C GLY A 69 -58.33 39.73 -5.66
N ILE A 70 -58.92 40.67 -6.42
CA ILE A 70 -58.22 41.85 -6.92
C ILE A 70 -58.61 43.06 -6.07
N THR A 71 -57.64 43.92 -5.79
CA THR A 71 -57.89 45.25 -5.20
C THR A 71 -57.19 46.30 -6.04
N VAL A 72 -57.95 47.32 -6.42
CA VAL A 72 -57.48 48.48 -7.17
C VAL A 72 -57.44 49.69 -6.23
N THR A 73 -56.38 50.50 -6.31
CA THR A 73 -56.25 51.73 -5.55
C THR A 73 -55.61 52.78 -6.42
N ASN A 74 -56.24 53.95 -6.53
CA ASN A 74 -55.82 55.03 -7.44
C ASN A 74 -55.61 54.52 -8.88
N ASP A 75 -56.57 53.72 -9.38
CA ASP A 75 -56.56 53.13 -10.73
C ASP A 75 -55.39 52.18 -11.01
N HIS A 76 -54.78 51.58 -9.98
CA HIS A 76 -53.75 50.55 -10.11
C HIS A 76 -54.05 49.32 -9.26
N VAL A 77 -53.71 48.13 -9.74
CA VAL A 77 -53.82 46.88 -8.99
C VAL A 77 -52.76 46.85 -7.88
N THR A 78 -53.19 46.88 -6.63
CA THR A 78 -52.30 46.86 -5.45
C THR A 78 -52.30 45.53 -4.71
N LYS A 79 -53.34 44.69 -4.90
CA LYS A 79 -53.42 43.37 -4.26
C LYS A 79 -53.96 42.30 -5.21
N ILE A 80 -53.33 41.14 -5.16
CA ILE A 80 -53.80 39.88 -5.73
C ILE A 80 -53.86 38.85 -4.60
N GLU A 81 -55.06 38.55 -4.13
CA GLU A 81 -55.36 37.62 -3.05
C GLU A 81 -56.25 36.48 -3.56
N ILE A 82 -55.61 35.43 -4.07
CA ILE A 82 -56.28 34.27 -4.67
C ILE A 82 -55.75 33.01 -3.99
N MET A 83 -56.06 32.88 -2.70
CA MET A 83 -55.74 31.73 -1.87
C MET A 83 -56.87 30.70 -1.87
N PHE A 84 -56.58 29.43 -1.60
CA PHE A 84 -57.60 28.37 -1.52
C PHE A 84 -58.51 28.27 -2.75
N ASN A 85 -57.98 28.55 -3.94
CA ASN A 85 -58.78 28.72 -5.16
C ASN A 85 -58.52 27.68 -6.25
N ASN A 86 -57.79 26.61 -5.94
CA ASN A 86 -57.45 25.53 -6.87
C ASN A 86 -56.72 26.03 -8.14
N LEU A 87 -55.82 27.02 -7.99
CA LEU A 87 -54.99 27.50 -9.10
C LEU A 87 -54.14 26.36 -9.67
N ASN A 88 -54.36 26.00 -10.95
CA ASN A 88 -53.65 24.92 -11.62
C ASN A 88 -52.88 25.44 -12.84
N GLY A 89 -51.55 25.44 -12.74
CA GLY A 89 -50.67 26.01 -13.76
C GLY A 89 -49.54 26.79 -13.10
N SER A 90 -49.07 27.88 -13.70
CA SER A 90 -47.90 28.61 -13.18
C SER A 90 -48.16 30.10 -13.00
N ILE A 91 -47.39 30.72 -12.10
CA ILE A 91 -47.31 32.18 -11.98
C ILE A 91 -46.71 32.71 -13.30
N PRO A 92 -47.41 33.54 -14.07
CA PRO A 92 -46.89 34.04 -15.33
C PRO A 92 -45.95 35.24 -15.10
N PRO A 93 -44.92 35.41 -15.94
CA PRO A 93 -43.96 36.52 -15.79
C PRO A 93 -44.61 37.91 -15.92
N GLU A 94 -45.76 38.01 -16.58
CA GLU A 94 -46.54 39.24 -16.78
C GLU A 94 -47.00 39.87 -15.47
N ILE A 95 -47.11 39.11 -14.36
CA ILE A 95 -47.37 39.70 -13.04
C ILE A 95 -46.31 40.76 -12.67
N GLY A 96 -45.07 40.62 -13.17
CA GLY A 96 -44.01 41.62 -13.01
C GLY A 96 -44.29 42.98 -13.66
N ASN A 97 -45.36 43.12 -14.46
CA ASN A 97 -45.77 44.39 -15.07
C ASN A 97 -46.71 45.22 -14.17
N ILE A 98 -47.17 44.69 -13.04
CA ILE A 98 -48.06 45.39 -12.10
C ILE A 98 -47.21 46.17 -11.08
N SER A 99 -46.63 47.30 -11.51
CA SER A 99 -45.58 47.99 -10.73
C SER A 99 -46.01 48.48 -9.34
N GLU A 100 -47.31 48.74 -9.16
CA GLU A 100 -47.90 49.18 -7.89
C GLU A 100 -48.36 48.02 -6.98
N LEU A 101 -48.08 46.76 -7.35
CA LEU A 101 -48.46 45.60 -6.55
C LEU A 101 -47.75 45.60 -5.19
N GLU A 102 -48.53 45.59 -4.12
CA GLU A 102 -48.05 45.54 -2.73
C GLU A 102 -48.21 44.15 -2.09
N TYR A 103 -49.26 43.41 -2.48
CA TYR A 103 -49.58 42.10 -1.90
C TYR A 103 -49.85 41.06 -2.98
N LEU A 104 -49.01 40.02 -3.02
CA LEU A 104 -49.21 38.83 -3.86
C LEU A 104 -49.41 37.61 -2.95
N MET A 105 -50.66 37.15 -2.85
CA MET A 105 -51.11 36.11 -1.93
C MET A 105 -51.75 34.94 -2.70
N LEU A 106 -50.98 33.87 -2.88
CA LEU A 106 -51.29 32.70 -3.70
C LEU A 106 -51.23 31.38 -2.92
N ALA A 107 -51.25 31.44 -1.58
CA ALA A 107 -51.10 30.25 -0.74
C ALA A 107 -52.27 29.25 -0.85
N ASP A 108 -51.99 28.00 -0.48
CA ASP A 108 -52.99 26.94 -0.31
C ASP A 108 -53.78 26.61 -1.59
N ASN A 109 -53.14 26.70 -2.75
CA ASN A 109 -53.74 26.29 -4.02
C ASN A 109 -53.42 24.84 -4.41
N TYR A 110 -52.48 24.19 -3.71
CA TYR A 110 -52.06 22.78 -3.80
C TYR A 110 -51.54 22.28 -5.17
N THR A 111 -52.00 22.86 -6.28
CA THR A 111 -51.68 22.45 -7.65
C THR A 111 -50.95 23.52 -8.46
N LEU A 112 -50.78 24.73 -7.90
CA LEU A 112 -49.95 25.79 -8.48
C LEU A 112 -48.50 25.31 -8.54
N LYS A 113 -47.91 25.34 -9.73
CA LYS A 113 -46.64 24.68 -10.08
C LYS A 113 -45.78 25.59 -10.96
N GLY A 114 -44.62 25.08 -11.38
CA GLY A 114 -43.65 25.84 -12.16
C GLY A 114 -42.75 26.70 -11.26
N SER A 115 -41.84 27.44 -11.88
CA SER A 115 -40.90 28.29 -11.17
C SER A 115 -41.48 29.65 -10.80
N ILE A 116 -40.91 30.26 -9.76
CA ILE A 116 -41.13 31.67 -9.46
C ILE A 116 -40.48 32.50 -10.58
N PRO A 117 -41.21 33.37 -11.30
CA PRO A 117 -40.63 34.16 -12.38
C PRO A 117 -39.63 35.21 -11.85
N PRO A 118 -38.45 35.39 -12.48
CA PRO A 118 -37.51 36.45 -12.11
C PRO A 118 -38.09 37.86 -12.29
N GLU A 119 -39.08 38.04 -13.16
CA GLU A 119 -39.78 39.30 -13.40
C GLU A 119 -40.48 39.83 -12.15
N LEU A 120 -40.83 38.97 -11.18
CA LEU A 120 -41.37 39.42 -9.90
C LEU A 120 -40.40 40.34 -9.15
N GLY A 121 -39.09 40.27 -9.44
CA GLY A 121 -38.07 41.19 -8.90
C GLY A 121 -38.24 42.64 -9.34
N LYS A 122 -39.13 42.94 -10.29
CA LYS A 122 -39.47 44.31 -10.73
C LYS A 122 -40.47 45.02 -9.81
N LEU A 123 -41.16 44.28 -8.95
CA LEU A 123 -42.27 44.78 -8.13
C LEU A 123 -41.76 45.57 -6.92
N SER A 124 -41.14 46.74 -7.13
CA SER A 124 -40.46 47.51 -6.07
C SER A 124 -41.35 47.93 -4.89
N ASN A 125 -42.67 47.92 -5.08
CA ASN A 125 -43.67 48.23 -4.06
C ASN A 125 -44.11 47.02 -3.23
N LEU A 126 -43.70 45.80 -3.59
CA LEU A 126 -44.17 44.58 -2.96
C LEU A 126 -43.76 44.52 -1.48
N VAL A 127 -44.76 44.36 -0.62
CA VAL A 127 -44.65 44.26 0.83
C VAL A 127 -44.79 42.79 1.27
N LEU A 128 -45.66 42.03 0.60
CA LEU A 128 -45.90 40.64 0.93
C LEU A 128 -45.90 39.79 -0.34
N PHE A 129 -45.07 38.76 -0.33
CA PHE A 129 -45.12 37.66 -1.28
C PHE A 129 -45.35 36.35 -0.52
N GLN A 130 -46.55 35.78 -0.68
CA GLN A 130 -46.96 34.54 -0.04
C GLN A 130 -47.42 33.54 -1.09
N ALA A 131 -46.70 32.43 -1.22
CA ALA A 131 -47.04 31.33 -2.13
C ALA A 131 -46.83 29.95 -1.47
N SER A 132 -46.97 29.89 -0.15
CA SER A 132 -46.84 28.66 0.63
C SER A 132 -47.90 27.59 0.29
N VAL A 133 -47.61 26.33 0.60
CA VAL A 133 -48.55 25.20 0.42
C VAL A 133 -49.00 25.08 -1.05
N ASN A 134 -48.01 24.94 -1.93
CA ASN A 134 -48.17 24.79 -3.36
C ASN A 134 -47.19 23.72 -3.89
N ASN A 135 -47.10 23.61 -5.21
CA ASN A 135 -46.22 22.68 -5.90
C ASN A 135 -45.18 23.42 -6.76
N LEU A 136 -44.76 24.62 -6.34
CA LEU A 136 -43.76 25.43 -7.04
C LEU A 136 -42.40 24.71 -7.05
N THR A 137 -41.68 24.82 -8.17
CA THR A 137 -40.40 24.14 -8.43
C THR A 137 -39.31 25.13 -8.85
N GLY A 138 -38.09 24.65 -9.13
CA GLY A 138 -36.98 25.51 -9.56
C GLY A 138 -36.31 26.23 -8.39
N SER A 139 -35.37 27.12 -8.69
CA SER A 139 -34.65 27.93 -7.70
C SER A 139 -35.35 29.25 -7.40
N ILE A 140 -35.03 29.84 -6.26
CA ILE A 140 -35.40 31.23 -5.99
C ILE A 140 -34.62 32.14 -6.95
N PRO A 141 -35.28 33.02 -7.72
CA PRO A 141 -34.58 34.01 -8.54
C PRO A 141 -33.81 35.01 -7.67
N PRO A 142 -32.51 35.24 -7.92
CA PRO A 142 -31.74 36.29 -7.23
C PRO A 142 -32.37 37.69 -7.34
N GLU A 143 -33.12 37.95 -8.41
CA GLU A 143 -33.83 39.20 -8.66
C GLU A 143 -34.84 39.55 -7.56
N LEU A 144 -35.35 38.58 -6.80
CA LEU A 144 -36.19 38.86 -5.64
C LEU A 144 -35.45 39.69 -4.57
N GLY A 145 -34.12 39.68 -4.55
CA GLY A 145 -33.29 40.56 -3.71
C GLY A 145 -33.45 42.05 -4.01
N ASN A 146 -34.12 42.44 -5.10
CA ASN A 146 -34.40 43.83 -5.46
C ASN A 146 -35.60 44.42 -4.70
N LEU A 147 -36.43 43.60 -4.05
CA LEU A 147 -37.70 44.00 -3.44
C LEU A 147 -37.51 44.68 -2.07
N LYS A 148 -36.92 45.88 -2.04
CA LYS A 148 -36.49 46.56 -0.79
C LYS A 148 -37.60 46.87 0.22
N ARG A 149 -38.87 46.86 -0.21
CA ARG A 149 -40.04 47.10 0.64
C ARG A 149 -40.64 45.80 1.21
N LEU A 150 -40.12 44.63 0.81
CA LEU A 150 -40.67 43.34 1.19
C LEU A 150 -40.48 43.09 2.68
N LYS A 151 -41.59 42.82 3.35
CA LYS A 151 -41.65 42.50 4.78
C LYS A 151 -41.94 41.03 5.03
N TYR A 152 -42.71 40.40 4.14
CA TYR A 152 -43.15 39.01 4.30
C TYR A 152 -42.79 38.23 3.05
N LEU A 153 -41.86 37.28 3.18
CA LEU A 153 -41.54 36.31 2.15
C LEU A 153 -41.86 34.91 2.68
N ARG A 154 -42.98 34.34 2.20
CA ARG A 154 -43.51 33.06 2.67
C ARG A 154 -43.65 32.09 1.51
N LEU A 155 -42.74 31.12 1.45
CA LEU A 155 -42.62 30.14 0.38
C LEU A 155 -42.57 28.69 0.90
N TYR A 156 -42.91 28.48 2.18
CA TYR A 156 -42.82 27.16 2.81
C TYR A 156 -43.77 26.13 2.18
N ALA A 157 -43.47 24.84 2.33
CA ALA A 157 -44.26 23.72 1.80
C ALA A 157 -44.45 23.82 0.28
N ASN A 158 -43.32 23.77 -0.45
CA ASN A 158 -43.25 23.72 -1.90
C ASN A 158 -42.20 22.67 -2.34
N ARG A 159 -41.84 22.65 -3.62
CA ARG A 159 -40.76 21.83 -4.17
C ARG A 159 -39.61 22.70 -4.73
N LEU A 160 -39.40 23.87 -4.14
CA LEU A 160 -38.33 24.79 -4.51
C LEU A 160 -36.98 24.15 -4.17
N SER A 161 -35.97 24.36 -5.01
CA SER A 161 -34.70 23.62 -4.98
C SER A 161 -33.51 24.53 -5.32
N GLY A 162 -32.29 23.99 -5.33
CA GLY A 162 -31.08 24.79 -5.51
C GLY A 162 -30.68 25.54 -4.24
N SER A 163 -29.68 26.41 -4.35
CA SER A 163 -29.19 27.21 -3.23
C SER A 163 -30.08 28.41 -2.93
N ILE A 164 -30.14 28.81 -1.66
CA ILE A 164 -30.72 30.10 -1.27
C ILE A 164 -29.81 31.22 -1.81
N PRO A 165 -30.32 32.17 -2.62
CA PRO A 165 -29.50 33.25 -3.17
C PRO A 165 -29.00 34.21 -2.07
N PRO A 166 -27.71 34.59 -2.05
CA PRO A 166 -27.18 35.58 -1.11
C PRO A 166 -27.84 36.97 -1.26
N GLU A 167 -28.37 37.30 -2.44
CA GLU A 167 -29.06 38.56 -2.75
C GLU A 167 -30.29 38.80 -1.87
N LEU A 168 -30.91 37.74 -1.35
CA LEU A 168 -32.02 37.85 -0.39
C LEU A 168 -31.59 38.54 0.90
N GLY A 169 -30.30 38.53 1.25
CA GLY A 169 -29.74 39.32 2.35
C GLY A 169 -29.91 40.83 2.19
N ASN A 170 -30.23 41.31 0.98
CA ASN A 170 -30.48 42.72 0.74
C ASN A 170 -31.91 43.18 1.13
N LEU A 171 -32.78 42.28 1.59
CA LEU A 171 -34.17 42.56 1.95
C LEU A 171 -34.30 43.00 3.41
N THR A 172 -33.63 44.10 3.77
CA THR A 172 -33.44 44.52 5.17
C THR A 172 -34.72 44.91 5.91
N GLU A 173 -35.86 45.04 5.21
CA GLU A 173 -37.18 45.28 5.78
C GLU A 173 -37.95 44.00 6.14
N LEU A 174 -37.40 42.82 5.85
CA LEU A 174 -38.04 41.55 6.16
C LEU A 174 -38.32 41.40 7.66
N ASP A 175 -39.57 41.06 7.94
CA ASP A 175 -40.12 40.66 9.23
C ASP A 175 -40.26 39.14 9.31
N ASP A 176 -40.60 38.51 8.18
CA ASP A 176 -40.98 37.11 8.10
C ASP A 176 -40.34 36.44 6.88
N PHE A 177 -39.47 35.46 7.14
CA PHE A 177 -38.71 34.71 6.14
C PHE A 177 -38.94 33.21 6.33
N MET A 178 -39.97 32.70 5.65
CA MET A 178 -40.46 31.32 5.82
C MET A 178 -40.20 30.49 4.56
N MET A 179 -39.17 29.65 4.60
CA MET A 179 -38.70 28.86 3.46
C MET A 179 -38.68 27.35 3.74
N GLY A 180 -39.21 26.91 4.89
CA GLY A 180 -39.19 25.51 5.31
C GLY A 180 -40.00 24.55 4.43
N MET A 181 -39.82 23.24 4.60
CA MET A 181 -40.46 22.18 3.80
C MET A 181 -40.28 22.41 2.30
N ASN A 182 -39.02 22.48 1.87
CA ASN A 182 -38.61 22.62 0.48
C ASN A 182 -37.44 21.67 0.20
N LEU A 183 -36.79 21.82 -0.96
CA LEU A 183 -35.66 21.02 -1.40
C LEU A 183 -34.38 21.86 -1.51
N PHE A 184 -34.26 22.96 -0.77
CA PHE A 184 -33.08 23.85 -0.82
C PHE A 184 -31.83 23.09 -0.40
N SER A 185 -30.73 23.30 -1.12
CA SER A 185 -29.44 22.63 -0.92
C SER A 185 -28.30 23.62 -0.85
N GLY A 186 -27.09 23.14 -0.54
CA GLY A 186 -25.93 24.02 -0.33
C GLY A 186 -25.95 24.69 1.05
N SER A 187 -25.06 25.64 1.27
CA SER A 187 -24.93 26.36 2.54
C SER A 187 -25.94 27.47 2.72
N ILE A 188 -26.27 27.78 3.97
CA ILE A 188 -26.97 29.01 4.33
C ILE A 188 -26.03 30.20 4.01
N PRO A 189 -26.44 31.17 3.17
CA PRO A 189 -25.61 32.35 2.87
C PRO A 189 -25.38 33.20 4.11
N ALA A 190 -24.16 33.72 4.29
CA ALA A 190 -23.81 34.60 5.40
C ALA A 190 -24.54 35.95 5.32
N GLU A 191 -24.87 36.39 4.11
CA GLU A 191 -25.59 37.62 3.79
C GLU A 191 -26.98 37.68 4.43
N LEU A 192 -27.59 36.52 4.74
CA LEU A 192 -28.87 36.48 5.46
C LEU A 192 -28.75 37.06 6.88
N GLY A 193 -27.56 37.17 7.45
CA GLY A 193 -27.31 37.90 8.70
C GLY A 193 -27.58 39.42 8.62
N ASN A 194 -27.80 39.97 7.42
CA ASN A 194 -28.18 41.37 7.22
C ASN A 194 -29.66 41.65 7.50
N LEU A 195 -30.50 40.62 7.66
CA LEU A 195 -31.95 40.74 7.86
C LEU A 195 -32.30 41.12 9.32
N ARG A 196 -31.76 42.24 9.81
CA ARG A 196 -31.79 42.61 11.24
C ARG A 196 -33.20 42.84 11.82
N LYS A 197 -34.20 43.09 10.97
CA LYS A 197 -35.61 43.27 11.35
C LYS A 197 -36.41 41.96 11.39
N VAL A 198 -35.82 40.84 10.94
CA VAL A 198 -36.55 39.58 10.85
C VAL A 198 -36.92 39.10 12.25
N ARG A 199 -38.19 38.73 12.43
CA ARG A 199 -38.72 38.14 13.66
C ARG A 199 -38.87 36.64 13.52
N TYR A 200 -39.30 36.15 12.35
CA TYR A 200 -39.41 34.72 12.08
C TYR A 200 -38.51 34.35 10.90
N PHE A 201 -37.52 33.51 11.19
CA PHE A 201 -36.58 33.01 10.20
C PHE A 201 -36.64 31.48 10.23
N ASP A 202 -37.18 30.86 9.18
CA ASP A 202 -37.40 29.43 9.17
C ASP A 202 -36.96 28.75 7.87
N LEU A 203 -36.02 27.82 8.02
CA LEU A 203 -35.40 27.01 6.97
C LEU A 203 -35.59 25.50 7.23
N TYR A 204 -36.49 25.10 8.15
CA TYR A 204 -36.65 23.70 8.52
C TYR A 204 -36.99 22.78 7.35
N ASP A 205 -36.69 21.48 7.49
CA ASP A 205 -37.05 20.45 6.52
C ASP A 205 -36.63 20.80 5.09
N ASN A 206 -35.32 20.95 4.91
CA ASN A 206 -34.66 21.23 3.65
C ASN A 206 -33.44 20.30 3.52
N ARG A 207 -32.61 20.49 2.49
CA ARG A 207 -31.38 19.73 2.24
C ARG A 207 -30.13 20.59 2.46
N LEU A 208 -30.23 21.65 3.27
CA LEU A 208 -29.14 22.59 3.51
C LEU A 208 -27.98 21.90 4.22
N SER A 209 -26.76 22.17 3.80
CA SER A 209 -25.53 21.53 4.27
C SER A 209 -24.46 22.55 4.66
N GLY A 210 -23.35 22.08 5.23
CA GLY A 210 -22.29 22.95 5.70
C GLY A 210 -22.60 23.61 7.05
N LYS A 211 -21.84 24.64 7.39
CA LYS A 211 -21.86 25.28 8.71
C LYS A 211 -22.98 26.31 8.82
N VAL A 212 -23.49 26.49 10.04
CA VAL A 212 -24.31 27.65 10.38
C VAL A 212 -23.43 28.91 10.33
N PRO A 213 -23.76 29.94 9.53
CA PRO A 213 -22.98 31.17 9.46
C PRO A 213 -22.98 31.93 10.79
N ALA A 214 -21.85 32.53 11.16
CA ALA A 214 -21.74 33.29 12.40
C ALA A 214 -22.57 34.59 12.34
N GLU A 215 -22.82 35.08 11.15
CA GLU A 215 -23.58 36.28 10.82
C GLU A 215 -25.05 36.16 11.21
N LEU A 216 -25.62 34.95 11.34
CA LEU A 216 -26.97 34.77 11.88
C LEU A 216 -27.10 35.24 13.33
N GLY A 217 -25.99 35.37 14.08
CA GLY A 217 -25.98 36.03 15.38
C GLY A 217 -26.26 37.54 15.34
N ASN A 218 -26.37 38.15 14.15
CA ASN A 218 -26.72 39.57 13.97
C ASN A 218 -28.23 39.82 13.83
N LEU A 219 -29.07 38.78 13.82
CA LEU A 219 -30.52 38.89 13.68
C LEU A 219 -31.17 39.42 14.97
N ALA A 220 -30.93 40.70 15.28
CA ALA A 220 -31.22 41.30 16.58
C ALA A 220 -32.71 41.29 16.98
N SER A 221 -33.63 41.19 16.02
CA SER A 221 -35.07 41.15 16.27
C SER A 221 -35.69 39.75 16.20
N VAL A 222 -34.88 38.70 16.04
CA VAL A 222 -35.41 37.35 15.82
C VAL A 222 -36.10 36.80 17.07
N GLU A 223 -37.35 36.38 16.89
CA GLU A 223 -38.18 35.70 17.88
C GLU A 223 -38.14 34.18 17.67
N TYR A 224 -37.96 33.72 16.43
CA TYR A 224 -37.90 32.31 16.05
C TYR A 224 -36.85 32.05 14.96
N LEU A 225 -35.96 31.10 15.22
CA LEU A 225 -34.94 30.63 14.28
C LEU A 225 -35.03 29.10 14.10
N GLY A 226 -35.63 28.67 12.98
CA GLY A 226 -35.78 27.26 12.62
C GLY A 226 -34.74 26.80 11.60
N LEU A 227 -33.86 25.87 11.99
CA LEU A 227 -32.83 25.25 11.15
C LEU A 227 -32.83 23.70 11.23
N TYR A 228 -33.81 23.14 11.94
CA TYR A 228 -33.93 21.71 12.20
C TYR A 228 -34.25 20.91 10.93
N TRP A 229 -33.98 19.60 10.97
CA TRP A 229 -34.27 18.64 9.90
C TRP A 229 -33.57 19.00 8.57
N ASN A 230 -32.29 19.36 8.66
CA ASN A 230 -31.43 19.66 7.52
C ASN A 230 -30.21 18.70 7.50
N ARG A 231 -29.17 19.05 6.75
CA ARG A 231 -27.86 18.37 6.71
C ARG A 231 -26.75 19.29 7.22
N LEU A 232 -27.08 20.25 8.09
CA LEU A 232 -26.11 21.21 8.61
C LEU A 232 -25.11 20.48 9.49
N THR A 233 -23.83 20.82 9.38
CA THR A 233 -22.75 20.16 10.12
C THR A 233 -21.78 21.15 10.71
N GLY A 234 -21.05 20.69 11.72
CA GLY A 234 -19.94 21.43 12.29
C GLY A 234 -20.31 22.24 13.54
N LYS A 235 -19.34 23.03 13.98
CA LYS A 235 -19.46 23.79 15.22
C LYS A 235 -20.49 24.91 15.09
N ILE A 236 -21.40 25.00 16.06
CA ILE A 236 -22.37 26.09 16.19
C ILE A 236 -21.61 27.40 16.54
N PRO A 237 -21.81 28.50 15.79
CA PRO A 237 -21.16 29.77 16.07
C PRO A 237 -21.49 30.32 17.46
N ALA A 238 -20.46 30.79 18.17
CA ALA A 238 -20.62 31.40 19.50
C ALA A 238 -21.50 32.66 19.47
N THR A 239 -21.58 33.35 18.32
CA THR A 239 -22.38 34.56 18.11
C THR A 239 -23.89 34.31 18.24
N LEU A 240 -24.37 33.08 18.12
CA LEU A 240 -25.79 32.76 18.32
C LEU A 240 -26.27 33.04 19.75
N VAL A 241 -25.36 33.14 20.72
CA VAL A 241 -25.69 33.59 22.09
C VAL A 241 -26.27 35.01 22.11
N ASN A 242 -26.07 35.82 21.06
CA ASN A 242 -26.63 37.16 20.98
C ASN A 242 -28.16 37.17 20.80
N LEU A 243 -28.75 36.03 20.41
CA LEU A 243 -30.18 35.90 20.13
C LEU A 243 -30.98 35.58 21.40
N GLN A 244 -30.73 36.33 22.48
CA GLN A 244 -31.16 36.03 23.86
C GLN A 244 -32.67 35.80 24.05
N SER A 245 -33.51 36.29 23.14
CA SER A 245 -34.99 36.19 23.22
C SER A 245 -35.59 35.25 22.17
N ALA A 246 -34.76 34.59 21.35
CA ALA A 246 -35.22 33.76 20.25
C ALA A 246 -35.48 32.32 20.70
N ALA A 247 -36.58 31.75 20.22
CA ALA A 247 -36.78 30.30 20.16
C ALA A 247 -35.93 29.73 19.02
N ILE A 248 -34.89 28.95 19.35
CA ILE A 248 -33.99 28.34 18.36
C ILE A 248 -34.34 26.86 18.23
N LYS A 249 -34.43 26.35 17.00
CA LYS A 249 -34.66 24.93 16.70
C LYS A 249 -33.61 24.43 15.72
N ILE A 250 -32.77 23.49 16.16
CA ILE A 250 -31.59 23.01 15.41
C ILE A 250 -31.48 21.48 15.38
N ASP A 251 -32.51 20.79 15.87
CA ASP A 251 -32.57 19.35 16.02
C ASP A 251 -32.37 18.58 14.71
N TYR A 252 -31.86 17.35 14.83
CA TYR A 252 -31.62 16.42 13.71
C TYR A 252 -30.76 17.03 12.59
N ASN A 253 -29.58 17.50 12.97
CA ASN A 253 -28.50 17.91 12.07
C ASN A 253 -27.22 17.15 12.48
N GLY A 254 -26.04 17.67 12.16
CA GLY A 254 -24.73 17.23 12.65
C GLY A 254 -23.96 18.35 13.36
N LEU A 255 -24.66 19.12 14.19
CA LEU A 255 -24.15 20.31 14.87
C LEU A 255 -23.59 20.00 16.26
N TYR A 256 -22.54 20.70 16.69
CA TYR A 256 -21.98 20.56 18.03
C TYR A 256 -21.43 21.87 18.59
N THR A 257 -21.20 21.92 19.90
CA THR A 257 -20.46 23.02 20.54
C THR A 257 -19.56 22.51 21.64
N ASN A 258 -18.40 23.15 21.81
CA ASN A 258 -17.53 22.99 22.98
C ASN A 258 -17.49 24.27 23.84
N ASN A 259 -18.44 25.19 23.64
CA ASN A 259 -18.60 26.39 24.43
C ASN A 259 -19.78 26.18 25.40
N ASP A 260 -19.48 26.12 26.70
CA ASP A 260 -20.45 25.82 27.75
C ASP A 260 -21.51 26.92 27.89
N THR A 261 -21.16 28.20 27.67
CA THR A 261 -22.11 29.31 27.69
C THR A 261 -23.12 29.19 26.55
N LEU A 262 -22.64 28.90 25.34
CA LEU A 262 -23.51 28.67 24.19
C LEU A 262 -24.38 27.43 24.40
N ARG A 263 -23.81 26.35 24.95
CA ARG A 263 -24.54 25.12 25.27
C ARG A 263 -25.69 25.39 26.25
N ALA A 264 -25.40 26.06 27.37
CA ALA A 264 -26.41 26.41 28.37
C ALA A 264 -27.52 27.30 27.78
N PHE A 265 -27.16 28.24 26.90
CA PHE A 265 -28.13 29.04 26.16
C PHE A 265 -29.02 28.16 25.26
N LEU A 266 -28.43 27.30 24.44
CA LEU A 266 -29.17 26.38 23.57
C LEU A 266 -30.05 25.40 24.34
N ASP A 267 -29.60 24.90 25.49
CA ASP A 267 -30.38 24.01 26.34
C ASP A 267 -31.66 24.71 26.88
N SER A 268 -31.60 26.03 27.07
CA SER A 268 -32.75 26.82 27.52
C SER A 268 -33.78 27.10 26.42
N THR A 269 -33.35 27.21 25.16
CA THR A 269 -34.22 27.58 24.02
C THR A 269 -34.61 26.38 23.13
N SER A 270 -33.75 25.35 23.09
CA SER A 270 -33.91 24.10 22.34
C SER A 270 -33.59 22.88 23.22
N PRO A 271 -34.38 22.58 24.26
CA PRO A 271 -34.07 21.47 25.17
C PRO A 271 -33.89 20.14 24.43
N GLY A 272 -32.78 19.45 24.70
CA GLY A 272 -32.48 18.15 24.10
C GLY A 272 -31.86 18.19 22.70
N TRP A 273 -31.53 19.37 22.18
CA TRP A 273 -30.99 19.54 20.83
C TRP A 273 -29.78 18.66 20.52
N GLU A 274 -28.89 18.45 21.49
CA GLU A 274 -27.65 17.68 21.33
C GLU A 274 -27.92 16.18 21.15
N ASN A 275 -29.03 15.67 21.70
CA ASN A 275 -29.38 14.24 21.65
C ASN A 275 -29.83 13.78 20.25
N SER A 276 -30.02 14.70 19.31
CA SER A 276 -30.43 14.43 17.93
C SER A 276 -29.33 14.72 16.91
N GLN A 277 -28.11 15.06 17.35
CA GLN A 277 -27.04 15.49 16.45
C GLN A 277 -26.18 14.32 15.98
N THR A 278 -26.04 14.20 14.66
CA THR A 278 -25.13 13.28 13.97
C THR A 278 -23.72 13.87 13.96
N ILE A 279 -23.02 13.77 15.08
CA ILE A 279 -21.67 14.33 15.26
C ILE A 279 -20.59 13.28 14.99
N ALA A 280 -19.33 13.72 14.85
CA ALA A 280 -18.21 12.79 14.73
C ALA A 280 -18.01 12.04 16.07
N PRO A 281 -17.62 10.75 16.06
CA PRO A 281 -17.27 10.07 17.29
C PRO A 281 -16.00 10.68 17.89
N SER A 282 -15.86 10.58 19.21
CA SER A 282 -14.72 11.11 19.95
C SER A 282 -13.72 10.01 20.29
N ASN A 283 -12.54 10.40 20.81
CA ASN A 283 -11.50 9.47 21.26
C ASN A 283 -11.14 8.41 20.21
N VAL A 284 -10.98 8.83 18.95
CA VAL A 284 -10.48 7.93 17.90
C VAL A 284 -9.05 7.51 18.26
N VAL A 285 -8.80 6.21 18.23
CA VAL A 285 -7.52 5.57 18.51
C VAL A 285 -7.28 4.53 17.44
N VAL A 286 -6.03 4.39 16.99
CA VAL A 286 -5.62 3.38 16.02
C VAL A 286 -4.55 2.49 16.66
N SER A 287 -4.74 1.18 16.59
CA SER A 287 -3.77 0.18 17.06
C SER A 287 -3.47 -0.81 15.93
N ALA A 288 -2.19 -1.08 15.68
CA ALA A 288 -1.78 -2.11 14.74
C ALA A 288 -2.29 -3.49 15.17
N LEU A 289 -2.78 -4.27 14.20
CA LEU A 289 -3.15 -5.67 14.39
C LEU A 289 -2.18 -6.62 13.66
N SER A 290 -1.68 -6.19 12.50
CA SER A 290 -0.63 -6.86 11.71
C SER A 290 0.07 -5.83 10.82
N GLY A 291 1.12 -6.23 10.10
CA GLY A 291 1.75 -5.42 9.06
C GLY A 291 0.85 -4.94 7.91
N THR A 292 -0.40 -5.42 7.78
CA THR A 292 -1.35 -4.97 6.74
C THR A 292 -2.72 -4.56 7.29
N SER A 293 -2.88 -4.52 8.61
CA SER A 293 -4.16 -4.21 9.22
C SER A 293 -4.07 -3.44 10.53
N VAL A 294 -5.05 -2.57 10.75
CA VAL A 294 -5.19 -1.81 12.00
C VAL A 294 -6.61 -1.89 12.51
N LYS A 295 -6.77 -1.78 13.83
CA LYS A 295 -8.06 -1.54 14.47
C LYS A 295 -8.19 -0.06 14.75
N VAL A 296 -9.19 0.58 14.14
CA VAL A 296 -9.62 1.93 14.48
C VAL A 296 -10.75 1.80 15.50
N SER A 297 -10.59 2.40 16.68
CA SER A 297 -11.57 2.38 17.77
C SER A 297 -11.95 3.78 18.20
N TRP A 298 -13.13 3.98 18.76
CA TRP A 298 -13.64 5.29 19.17
C TRP A 298 -14.70 5.19 20.28
N THR A 299 -15.06 6.33 20.86
CA THR A 299 -16.24 6.47 21.71
C THR A 299 -17.47 6.78 20.84
N PRO A 300 -18.50 5.91 20.81
CA PRO A 300 -19.73 6.16 20.07
C PRO A 300 -20.43 7.46 20.48
N ILE A 301 -21.17 8.06 19.55
CA ILE A 301 -22.00 9.24 19.84
C ILE A 301 -23.22 8.87 20.69
N VAL A 302 -23.81 9.86 21.36
CA VAL A 302 -25.03 9.67 22.17
C VAL A 302 -26.24 9.34 21.30
N TYR A 303 -26.34 9.94 20.11
CA TYR A 303 -27.50 9.79 19.22
C TYR A 303 -27.45 8.48 18.42
N THR A 304 -28.07 7.42 18.96
CA THR A 304 -28.09 6.06 18.38
C THR A 304 -29.48 5.57 17.96
N GLY A 305 -30.55 6.33 18.24
CA GLY A 305 -31.94 5.89 18.06
C GLY A 305 -32.36 5.63 16.61
N ASP A 306 -31.86 6.44 15.66
CA ASP A 306 -32.15 6.31 14.23
C ASP A 306 -31.04 5.56 13.48
N THR A 307 -31.42 4.81 12.44
CA THR A 307 -30.51 3.93 11.69
C THR A 307 -29.34 4.68 11.04
N GLY A 308 -28.21 3.99 10.89
CA GLY A 308 -26.96 4.57 10.42
C GLY A 308 -25.77 3.86 11.06
N GLY A 309 -24.57 4.40 10.92
CA GLY A 309 -23.35 3.77 11.44
C GLY A 309 -22.13 4.67 11.23
N TYR A 310 -20.94 4.12 11.48
CA TYR A 310 -19.69 4.84 11.34
C TYR A 310 -19.01 4.47 10.03
N LEU A 311 -18.72 5.49 9.21
CA LEU A 311 -17.91 5.38 8.00
C LEU A 311 -16.44 5.57 8.39
N VAL A 312 -15.58 4.63 8.05
CA VAL A 312 -14.14 4.68 8.36
C VAL A 312 -13.35 4.96 7.11
N PHE A 313 -12.42 5.92 7.21
CA PHE A 313 -11.58 6.36 6.12
C PHE A 313 -10.11 6.36 6.53
N TYR A 314 -9.23 6.19 5.55
CA TYR A 314 -7.79 6.25 5.73
C TYR A 314 -7.10 6.94 4.55
N ARG A 315 -5.86 7.42 4.75
CA ARG A 315 -5.04 8.04 3.70
C ARG A 315 -3.54 7.94 4.02
N PRO A 316 -2.65 7.83 3.02
CA PRO A 316 -1.21 7.62 3.22
C PRO A 316 -0.45 8.87 3.69
N SER A 317 -1.04 10.06 3.61
CA SER A 317 -0.43 11.28 4.15
C SER A 317 -1.51 12.29 4.53
N SER A 318 -1.26 13.10 5.55
CA SER A 318 -2.18 14.19 5.89
C SER A 318 -2.26 15.17 4.71
N GLY A 319 -3.47 15.52 4.32
CA GLY A 319 -3.77 16.35 3.15
C GLY A 319 -4.09 15.59 1.86
N SER A 320 -3.77 14.30 1.75
CA SER A 320 -4.20 13.52 0.57
C SER A 320 -5.70 13.17 0.64
N SER A 321 -6.26 12.72 -0.48
CA SER A 321 -7.66 12.28 -0.56
C SER A 321 -7.93 11.10 0.39
N TRP A 322 -9.11 11.10 1.01
CA TRP A 322 -9.58 10.00 1.84
C TRP A 322 -9.94 8.78 0.99
N THR A 323 -9.47 7.61 1.41
CA THR A 323 -9.92 6.30 0.93
C THR A 323 -10.94 5.74 1.89
N TYR A 324 -12.08 5.26 1.38
CA TYR A 324 -13.13 4.63 2.18
C TYR A 324 -12.74 3.19 2.52
N ALA A 325 -12.66 2.85 3.81
CA ALA A 325 -12.39 1.49 4.27
C ALA A 325 -13.67 0.65 4.40
N GLY A 326 -14.75 1.26 4.89
CA GLY A 326 -16.01 0.55 5.11
C GLY A 326 -16.89 1.24 6.15
N MET A 327 -17.97 0.57 6.53
CA MET A 327 -18.96 1.09 7.48
C MET A 327 -19.36 0.04 8.51
N THR A 328 -19.59 0.47 9.74
CA THR A 328 -20.13 -0.40 10.80
C THR A 328 -21.62 -0.69 10.59
N ALA A 329 -22.10 -1.79 11.19
CA ALA A 329 -23.51 -2.18 11.08
C ALA A 329 -24.47 -1.14 11.69
N ASP A 330 -24.09 -0.56 12.82
CA ASP A 330 -24.88 0.45 13.52
C ASP A 330 -24.00 1.49 14.23
N LYS A 331 -24.66 2.46 14.90
CA LYS A 331 -24.03 3.52 15.69
C LYS A 331 -23.62 3.11 17.11
N SER A 332 -23.86 1.86 17.52
CA SER A 332 -23.37 1.30 18.80
C SER A 332 -21.96 0.73 18.67
N ALA A 333 -21.54 0.40 17.45
CA ALA A 333 -20.18 -0.07 17.18
C ALA A 333 -19.12 0.94 17.61
N SER A 334 -18.06 0.45 18.25
CA SER A 334 -16.97 1.26 18.81
C SER A 334 -15.63 1.01 18.13
N SER A 335 -15.58 0.18 17.08
CA SER A 335 -14.37 -0.06 16.31
C SER A 335 -14.64 -0.65 14.93
N TYR A 336 -13.65 -0.57 14.06
CA TYR A 336 -13.60 -1.19 12.74
C TYR A 336 -12.16 -1.64 12.42
N VAL A 337 -12.02 -2.77 11.73
CA VAL A 337 -10.72 -3.28 11.29
C VAL A 337 -10.51 -2.88 9.83
N VAL A 338 -9.46 -2.09 9.57
CA VAL A 338 -9.02 -1.75 8.22
C VAL A 338 -7.94 -2.73 7.80
N THR A 339 -8.10 -3.35 6.63
CA THR A 339 -7.19 -4.36 6.08
C THR A 339 -6.67 -3.94 4.71
N GLY A 340 -5.64 -4.62 4.20
CA GLY A 340 -5.07 -4.36 2.88
C GLY A 340 -4.25 -3.07 2.82
N LEU A 341 -3.69 -2.65 3.96
CA LEU A 341 -2.79 -1.50 4.05
C LEU A 341 -1.37 -1.92 3.67
N ASP A 342 -0.61 -0.99 3.11
CA ASP A 342 0.78 -1.20 2.75
C ASP A 342 1.65 -1.25 4.03
N PRO A 343 2.42 -2.33 4.21
CA PRO A 343 3.39 -2.46 5.29
C PRO A 343 4.33 -1.27 5.46
N GLY A 344 4.65 -0.94 6.72
CA GLY A 344 5.57 0.15 7.06
C GLY A 344 5.10 1.55 6.64
N THR A 345 3.95 1.66 5.99
CA THR A 345 3.41 2.93 5.51
C THR A 345 2.67 3.64 6.64
N GLY A 346 2.95 4.92 6.80
CA GLY A 346 2.18 5.80 7.68
C GLY A 346 0.81 6.05 7.09
N TYR A 347 -0.26 5.69 7.81
CA TYR A 347 -1.62 6.04 7.43
C TYR A 347 -2.27 6.92 8.48
N CYS A 348 -3.06 7.86 8.01
CA CYS A 348 -3.95 8.66 8.82
C CYS A 348 -5.38 8.15 8.68
N PHE A 349 -6.11 8.09 9.79
CA PHE A 349 -7.46 7.57 9.86
C PHE A 349 -8.42 8.62 10.42
N ALA A 350 -9.65 8.60 9.93
CA ALA A 350 -10.74 9.39 10.48
C ALA A 350 -12.07 8.65 10.32
N VAL A 351 -13.03 9.01 11.16
CA VAL A 351 -14.34 8.37 11.23
C VAL A 351 -15.41 9.45 11.10
N GLN A 352 -16.44 9.17 10.29
CA GLN A 352 -17.67 9.97 10.24
C GLN A 352 -18.83 9.15 10.76
N THR A 353 -19.79 9.79 11.41
CA THR A 353 -21.08 9.17 11.70
C THR A 353 -22.05 9.48 10.57
N ARG A 354 -22.81 8.48 10.13
CA ARG A 354 -23.93 8.62 9.20
C ARG A 354 -25.24 8.31 9.89
N THR A 355 -26.24 9.15 9.68
CA THR A 355 -27.65 8.88 9.99
C THR A 355 -28.42 8.81 8.69
N TYR A 356 -29.17 7.73 8.48
CA TYR A 356 -30.02 7.57 7.30
C TYR A 356 -31.33 8.35 7.44
N PRO A 357 -32.04 8.62 6.32
CA PRO A 357 -33.37 9.19 6.36
C PRO A 357 -34.31 8.41 7.27
N HIS A 358 -35.13 9.13 8.02
CA HIS A 358 -36.11 8.59 8.96
C HIS A 358 -37.36 9.48 9.00
N SER A 359 -38.34 9.16 9.85
CA SER A 359 -39.65 9.84 9.87
C SER A 359 -39.59 11.33 10.22
N ILE A 360 -38.50 11.79 10.85
CA ILE A 360 -38.33 13.16 11.32
C ILE A 360 -37.43 13.96 10.36
N ASN A 361 -36.33 13.37 9.88
CA ASN A 361 -35.46 14.00 8.89
C ASN A 361 -35.33 13.11 7.65
N ALA A 362 -35.80 13.61 6.50
CA ALA A 362 -35.76 12.90 5.22
C ALA A 362 -34.36 12.87 4.56
N ASN A 363 -33.33 13.38 5.23
CA ASN A 363 -31.98 13.48 4.72
C ASN A 363 -31.05 12.41 5.29
N THR A 364 -30.09 11.96 4.47
CA THR A 364 -28.85 11.38 5.01
C THR A 364 -28.00 12.50 5.57
N VAL A 365 -27.60 12.38 6.84
CA VAL A 365 -26.71 13.33 7.51
C VAL A 365 -25.39 12.62 7.82
N ASP A 366 -24.30 13.18 7.31
CA ASP A 366 -22.94 12.74 7.61
C ASP A 366 -22.27 13.80 8.47
N SER A 367 -21.63 13.39 9.56
CA SER A 367 -20.89 14.32 10.42
C SER A 367 -19.65 14.90 9.72
N GLU A 368 -19.01 15.92 10.32
CA GLU A 368 -17.60 16.20 10.01
C GLU A 368 -16.73 14.95 10.27
N PHE A 369 -15.52 14.91 9.70
CA PHE A 369 -14.54 13.91 10.10
C PHE A 369 -14.17 14.09 11.58
N SER A 370 -13.99 12.98 12.28
CA SER A 370 -13.33 12.97 13.59
C SER A 370 -11.94 13.61 13.50
N LYS A 371 -11.35 13.89 14.66
CA LYS A 371 -9.92 14.22 14.71
C LYS A 371 -9.12 13.12 14.01
N GLU A 372 -8.25 13.53 13.10
CA GLU A 372 -7.35 12.65 12.38
C GLU A 372 -6.33 12.03 13.34
N VAL A 373 -6.09 10.73 13.19
CA VAL A 373 -5.07 9.98 13.94
C VAL A 373 -4.18 9.24 12.96
N CYS A 374 -2.88 9.55 12.98
CA CYS A 374 -1.91 8.93 12.09
C CYS A 374 -1.01 7.94 12.85
N THR A 375 -0.77 6.77 12.26
CA THR A 375 0.16 5.75 12.76
C THR A 375 0.83 5.03 11.60
N ALA A 376 2.05 4.55 11.80
CA ALA A 376 2.61 3.52 10.94
C ALA A 376 1.83 2.22 11.16
N VAL A 377 1.59 1.47 10.08
CA VAL A 377 1.15 0.08 10.16
C VAL A 377 2.39 -0.72 10.55
N GLY A 378 2.38 -1.26 11.77
CA GLY A 378 3.59 -1.67 12.49
C GLY A 378 4.38 -2.77 11.80
N ALA A 379 5.70 -2.59 11.76
CA ALA A 379 6.66 -3.69 11.69
C ALA A 379 6.89 -4.14 13.14
N LEU A 380 6.37 -5.31 13.51
CA LEU A 380 6.69 -5.90 14.80
C LEU A 380 8.11 -6.48 14.70
N PRO A 381 8.93 -6.44 15.77
CA PRO A 381 10.22 -7.11 15.72
C PRO A 381 10.01 -8.63 15.62
N PRO A 382 11.03 -9.37 15.13
CA PRO A 382 10.99 -10.83 15.12
C PRO A 382 10.72 -11.41 16.51
N PHE A 383 10.31 -12.68 16.54
CA PHE A 383 10.21 -13.46 17.76
C PHE A 383 10.69 -14.90 17.51
N GLY A 384 11.01 -15.62 18.59
CA GLY A 384 11.50 -16.99 18.46
C GLY A 384 12.13 -17.52 19.74
N SER A 385 12.99 -18.52 19.58
CA SER A 385 13.68 -19.20 20.69
C SER A 385 15.13 -19.50 20.38
N PHE A 386 15.96 -19.52 21.43
CA PHE A 386 17.31 -20.04 21.43
C PHE A 386 17.35 -21.37 22.24
N ASP A 387 17.46 -22.49 21.52
CA ASP A 387 17.19 -23.84 22.04
C ASP A 387 18.46 -24.54 22.58
N THR A 388 19.52 -24.62 21.77
CA THR A 388 20.77 -25.36 22.09
C THR A 388 21.96 -24.41 21.99
N PRO A 389 22.96 -24.43 22.90
CA PRO A 389 23.17 -25.37 24.00
C PRO A 389 22.27 -25.14 25.22
N VAL A 390 22.21 -26.16 26.08
CA VAL A 390 21.54 -26.05 27.38
C VAL A 390 22.29 -25.03 28.24
N ASN A 391 21.57 -24.10 28.85
CA ASN A 391 22.18 -23.10 29.72
C ASN A 391 22.92 -23.77 30.89
N GLY A 392 24.18 -23.39 31.10
CA GLY A 392 25.07 -23.93 32.11
C GLY A 392 25.80 -25.22 31.73
N SER A 393 25.63 -25.73 30.50
CA SER A 393 26.30 -26.97 30.07
C SER A 393 27.82 -26.81 29.99
N VAL A 394 28.52 -27.90 30.32
CA VAL A 394 29.95 -28.05 30.00
C VAL A 394 30.06 -28.59 28.59
N VAL A 395 30.84 -27.90 27.75
CA VAL A 395 31.00 -28.22 26.34
C VAL A 395 32.47 -28.22 25.93
N MET A 396 32.79 -28.94 24.88
CA MET A 396 34.16 -29.10 24.39
C MET A 396 34.14 -29.14 22.87
N SER A 397 35.23 -28.69 22.26
CA SER A 397 35.50 -28.75 20.83
C SER A 397 34.51 -28.02 19.93
N SER A 398 33.33 -28.59 19.65
CA SER A 398 32.32 -28.00 18.77
C SER A 398 30.92 -28.17 19.36
N ILE A 399 30.08 -27.15 19.25
CA ILE A 399 28.70 -27.21 19.69
C ILE A 399 27.72 -26.69 18.65
N PRO A 400 26.55 -27.33 18.49
CA PRO A 400 25.45 -26.75 17.76
C PRO A 400 24.82 -25.60 18.58
N VAL A 401 24.62 -24.47 17.91
CA VAL A 401 23.91 -23.30 18.41
C VAL A 401 22.65 -23.16 17.55
N THR A 402 21.47 -23.48 18.09
CA THR A 402 20.25 -23.65 17.28
C THR A 402 19.03 -23.00 17.91
N GLY A 403 18.02 -22.74 17.10
CA GLY A 403 16.72 -22.26 17.55
C GLY A 403 15.73 -22.12 16.41
N TRP A 404 14.74 -21.25 16.61
CA TRP A 404 13.82 -20.83 15.56
C TRP A 404 13.50 -19.35 15.68
N ALA A 405 13.13 -18.73 14.56
CA ALA A 405 12.69 -17.34 14.52
C ALA A 405 11.65 -17.14 13.42
N LEU A 406 10.66 -16.30 13.71
CA LEU A 406 9.59 -15.88 12.82
C LEU A 406 9.39 -14.37 12.94
N ASP A 407 8.78 -13.81 11.92
CA ASP A 407 8.45 -12.41 11.83
C ASP A 407 7.29 -12.23 10.84
N ASP A 408 6.52 -11.15 10.95
CA ASP A 408 5.36 -10.91 10.09
C ASP A 408 5.73 -10.55 8.64
N PHE A 409 6.99 -10.22 8.36
CA PHE A 409 7.57 -10.05 7.02
C PHE A 409 8.63 -11.09 6.69
N GLY A 410 9.30 -11.59 7.71
CA GLY A 410 10.29 -12.66 7.61
C GLY A 410 11.61 -12.25 8.23
N VAL A 411 12.30 -13.24 8.77
CA VAL A 411 13.58 -13.01 9.44
C VAL A 411 14.68 -12.95 8.38
N SER A 412 15.43 -11.85 8.34
CA SER A 412 16.54 -11.66 7.40
C SER A 412 17.82 -12.35 7.86
N SER A 413 18.08 -12.40 9.16
CA SER A 413 19.26 -13.06 9.73
C SER A 413 19.07 -13.43 11.19
N VAL A 414 19.78 -14.48 11.63
CA VAL A 414 20.07 -14.72 13.04
C VAL A 414 21.58 -14.71 13.22
N LYS A 415 22.07 -13.87 14.12
CA LYS A 415 23.50 -13.67 14.38
C LYS A 415 23.86 -14.10 15.79
N ILE A 416 24.99 -14.78 15.92
CA ILE A 416 25.49 -15.29 17.19
C ILE A 416 26.59 -14.36 17.69
N PHE A 417 26.45 -13.93 18.95
CA PHE A 417 27.42 -13.09 19.64
C PHE A 417 27.85 -13.75 20.95
N ARG A 418 29.02 -13.37 21.46
CA ARG A 418 29.39 -13.59 22.87
C ARG A 418 29.62 -12.27 23.57
N GLU A 419 29.62 -12.30 24.89
CA GLU A 419 30.15 -11.19 25.68
C GLU A 419 31.69 -11.14 25.61
N ALA A 420 32.24 -9.92 25.71
CA ALA A 420 33.66 -9.69 25.85
C ALA A 420 34.21 -10.34 27.14
N SER A 421 35.39 -10.95 27.06
CA SER A 421 36.02 -11.66 28.18
C SER A 421 37.21 -10.88 28.74
N ALA A 422 37.18 -10.58 30.04
CA ALA A 422 38.32 -9.98 30.74
C ALA A 422 39.58 -10.87 30.66
N GLU A 423 39.40 -12.20 30.62
CA GLU A 423 40.50 -13.16 30.51
C GLU A 423 41.22 -13.09 29.14
N ALA A 424 40.55 -12.52 28.13
CA ALA A 424 41.09 -12.27 26.81
C ALA A 424 41.78 -10.90 26.67
N GLY A 425 41.77 -10.08 27.71
CA GLY A 425 42.23 -8.68 27.66
C GLY A 425 41.27 -7.76 26.90
N GLU A 426 40.00 -8.16 26.73
CA GLU A 426 38.98 -7.38 26.04
C GLU A 426 38.28 -6.40 26.99
N GLU A 427 37.86 -5.24 26.49
CA GLU A 427 37.10 -4.27 27.29
C GLU A 427 35.74 -4.85 27.69
N THR A 428 35.55 -5.01 29.00
CA THR A 428 34.30 -5.52 29.58
C THR A 428 33.32 -4.39 29.86
N GLY A 429 32.02 -4.64 29.64
CA GLY A 429 30.97 -3.62 29.80
C GLY A 429 29.69 -3.84 28.99
N GLY A 430 29.36 -5.10 28.66
CA GLY A 430 28.19 -5.44 27.83
C GLY A 430 28.45 -5.37 26.32
N ALA A 431 29.70 -5.20 25.89
CA ALA A 431 30.07 -5.29 24.48
C ALA A 431 29.86 -6.73 23.96
N LEU A 432 29.13 -6.85 22.85
CA LEU A 432 28.89 -8.09 22.15
C LEU A 432 29.92 -8.26 21.01
N ILE A 433 30.61 -9.40 21.02
CA ILE A 433 31.58 -9.79 19.99
C ILE A 433 30.93 -10.81 19.08
N PHE A 434 30.87 -10.48 17.80
CA PHE A 434 30.28 -11.34 16.76
C PHE A 434 31.07 -12.65 16.63
N ILE A 435 30.33 -13.77 16.57
CA ILE A 435 30.89 -15.11 16.40
C ILE A 435 30.61 -15.63 14.98
N GLY A 436 29.37 -15.46 14.49
CA GLY A 436 28.98 -15.96 13.18
C GLY A 436 27.49 -15.78 12.86
N ASP A 437 27.16 -15.91 11.58
CA ASP A 437 25.79 -15.94 11.08
C ASP A 437 25.23 -17.37 11.15
N ALA A 438 23.99 -17.52 11.61
CA ALA A 438 23.27 -18.78 11.57
C ALA A 438 22.52 -18.93 10.24
N ASP A 439 22.46 -20.15 9.75
CA ASP A 439 21.74 -20.48 8.52
C ASP A 439 20.32 -20.94 8.84
N PHE A 440 19.35 -20.48 8.03
CA PHE A 440 17.98 -20.98 8.08
C PHE A 440 17.87 -22.33 7.36
N VAL A 441 17.13 -23.25 7.95
CA VAL A 441 17.00 -24.63 7.48
C VAL A 441 15.54 -24.92 7.19
N GLU A 442 15.25 -25.15 5.91
CA GLU A 442 13.92 -25.55 5.44
C GLU A 442 13.51 -26.90 6.02
N GLY A 443 12.29 -26.97 6.56
CA GLY A 443 11.73 -28.16 7.18
C GLY A 443 12.32 -28.53 8.54
N ALA A 444 13.24 -27.74 9.11
CA ALA A 444 13.90 -28.11 10.38
C ALA A 444 12.97 -28.03 11.60
N ARG A 445 11.88 -27.25 11.51
CA ARG A 445 10.93 -27.00 12.61
C ARG A 445 9.48 -27.17 12.15
N PRO A 446 9.05 -28.40 11.80
CA PRO A 446 7.68 -28.67 11.38
C PRO A 446 6.66 -28.39 12.50
N ASP A 447 7.09 -28.45 13.76
CA ASP A 447 6.31 -28.05 14.92
C ASP A 447 5.99 -26.53 14.92
N VAL A 448 6.96 -25.70 14.54
CA VAL A 448 6.79 -24.24 14.43
C VAL A 448 5.93 -23.90 13.21
N GLU A 449 6.19 -24.54 12.07
CA GLU A 449 5.38 -24.38 10.86
C GLU A 449 3.90 -24.69 11.12
N ALA A 450 3.61 -25.78 11.82
CA ALA A 450 2.25 -26.16 12.20
C ALA A 450 1.61 -25.19 13.22
N ALA A 451 2.40 -24.62 14.13
CA ALA A 451 1.92 -23.67 15.14
C ALA A 451 1.65 -22.27 14.57
N TYR A 452 2.37 -21.88 13.51
CA TYR A 452 2.31 -20.55 12.89
C TYR A 452 2.08 -20.61 11.36
N PRO A 453 0.95 -21.18 10.90
CA PRO A 453 0.71 -21.42 9.48
C PRO A 453 0.56 -20.15 8.63
N GLY A 454 0.28 -19.00 9.26
CA GLY A 454 0.04 -17.72 8.59
C GLY A 454 1.25 -16.77 8.53
N TYR A 455 2.39 -17.16 9.09
CA TYR A 455 3.60 -16.33 9.09
C TYR A 455 4.45 -16.60 7.84
N PRO A 456 5.04 -15.58 7.20
CA PRO A 456 5.96 -15.77 6.08
C PRO A 456 7.15 -16.67 6.44
N ASN A 457 7.60 -17.47 5.47
CA ASN A 457 8.76 -18.36 5.61
C ASN A 457 8.71 -19.31 6.81
N ASN A 458 7.52 -19.64 7.31
CA ASN A 458 7.34 -20.56 8.42
C ASN A 458 7.95 -21.95 8.20
N HIS A 459 7.94 -22.45 6.97
CA HIS A 459 8.64 -23.66 6.53
C HIS A 459 10.17 -23.58 6.66
N LYS A 460 10.76 -22.39 6.91
CA LYS A 460 12.21 -22.16 7.13
C LYS A 460 12.52 -21.52 8.48
N ALA A 461 11.60 -21.61 9.44
CA ALA A 461 11.75 -20.92 10.73
C ALA A 461 12.94 -21.39 11.58
N GLY A 462 13.43 -22.63 11.37
CA GLY A 462 14.55 -23.19 12.12
C GLY A 462 15.89 -22.62 11.67
N TRP A 463 16.76 -22.27 12.62
CA TRP A 463 18.12 -21.77 12.33
C TRP A 463 19.18 -22.53 13.13
N GLY A 464 20.41 -22.57 12.61
CA GLY A 464 21.54 -23.22 13.26
C GLY A 464 22.91 -22.67 12.87
N TYR A 465 23.84 -22.71 13.83
CA TYR A 465 25.24 -22.35 13.68
C TYR A 465 26.12 -23.39 14.40
N MET A 466 27.17 -23.91 13.75
CA MET A 466 28.11 -24.82 14.39
C MET A 466 29.29 -24.01 14.95
N MET A 467 29.35 -23.87 16.27
CA MET A 467 30.41 -23.10 16.93
C MET A 467 31.56 -24.00 17.35
N LEU A 468 32.76 -23.76 16.84
CA LEU A 468 33.99 -24.35 17.35
C LEU A 468 34.48 -23.55 18.55
N THR A 469 34.47 -24.17 19.74
CA THR A 469 34.84 -23.50 21.00
C THR A 469 36.30 -23.11 21.00
N ASN A 470 37.17 -23.78 20.22
CA ASN A 470 38.59 -23.44 20.11
C ASN A 470 38.86 -22.03 19.57
N PHE A 471 37.90 -21.41 18.86
CA PHE A 471 38.00 -20.01 18.41
C PHE A 471 37.58 -19.00 19.48
N LEU A 472 37.07 -19.46 20.62
CA LEU A 472 36.84 -18.59 21.77
C LEU A 472 38.17 -18.29 22.47
N PRO A 473 38.26 -17.17 23.21
CA PRO A 473 39.46 -16.83 23.96
C PRO A 473 40.01 -17.97 24.84
N ASN A 474 41.32 -17.89 25.15
CA ASN A 474 42.01 -18.89 25.99
C ASN A 474 41.91 -20.33 25.43
N GLY A 475 41.94 -20.46 24.09
CA GLY A 475 41.81 -21.74 23.39
C GLY A 475 40.45 -22.42 23.60
N GLY A 476 39.42 -21.65 23.96
CA GLY A 476 38.10 -22.15 24.29
C GLY A 476 37.96 -22.71 25.69
N ASN A 477 38.76 -22.26 26.66
CA ASN A 477 38.62 -22.65 28.05
C ASN A 477 38.09 -21.48 28.87
N GLY A 478 37.00 -21.71 29.61
CA GLY A 478 36.40 -20.69 30.46
C GLY A 478 34.87 -20.68 30.38
N THR A 479 34.26 -19.64 30.92
CA THR A 479 32.81 -19.45 30.87
C THR A 479 32.48 -18.34 29.87
N PHE A 480 31.55 -18.63 28.95
CA PHE A 480 31.15 -17.72 27.90
C PHE A 480 29.63 -17.57 27.87
N THR A 481 29.16 -16.33 27.77
CA THR A 481 27.76 -16.02 27.55
C THR A 481 27.54 -15.67 26.09
N ILE A 482 26.64 -16.42 25.44
CA ILE A 482 26.30 -16.30 24.03
C ILE A 482 24.87 -15.80 23.84
N HIS A 483 24.67 -14.97 22.82
CA HIS A 483 23.42 -14.32 22.47
C HIS A 483 23.05 -14.68 21.03
N ALA A 484 21.79 -15.03 20.79
CA ALA A 484 21.23 -15.17 19.46
C ALA A 484 20.34 -13.96 19.17
N ILE A 485 20.68 -13.17 18.16
CA ILE A 485 19.97 -11.94 17.81
C ILE A 485 19.38 -12.10 16.41
N ALA A 486 18.05 -12.01 16.31
CA ALA A 486 17.33 -12.02 15.04
C ALA A 486 17.12 -10.60 14.52
N ALA A 487 17.19 -10.44 13.20
CA ALA A 487 16.77 -9.24 12.50
C ALA A 487 15.67 -9.59 11.48
N ASP A 488 14.64 -8.77 11.36
CA ASP A 488 13.67 -8.87 10.24
C ASP A 488 14.22 -8.21 8.97
N ILE A 489 13.45 -8.27 7.89
CA ILE A 489 13.78 -7.63 6.61
C ILE A 489 13.72 -6.10 6.72
N GLU A 490 12.96 -5.58 7.68
CA GLU A 490 12.78 -4.15 7.95
C GLU A 490 13.87 -3.55 8.83
N GLY A 491 14.74 -4.38 9.41
CA GLY A 491 15.88 -4.00 10.24
C GLY A 491 15.61 -3.91 11.74
N ASN A 492 14.43 -4.27 12.24
CA ASN A 492 14.22 -4.42 13.68
C ASN A 492 15.00 -5.64 14.19
N GLN A 493 15.52 -5.55 15.41
CA GLN A 493 16.31 -6.61 16.02
C GLN A 493 15.76 -7.01 17.39
N VAL A 494 15.83 -8.31 17.68
CA VAL A 494 15.50 -8.86 18.99
C VAL A 494 16.54 -9.89 19.42
N THR A 495 16.86 -9.94 20.71
CA THR A 495 17.58 -11.07 21.29
C THR A 495 16.60 -12.21 21.51
N LEU A 496 16.72 -13.29 20.74
CA LEU A 496 15.91 -14.52 20.88
C LEU A 496 16.20 -15.25 22.20
N GLY A 497 17.40 -15.08 22.73
CA GLY A 497 17.79 -15.56 24.04
C GLY A 497 19.27 -15.44 24.30
N THR A 498 19.65 -15.81 25.53
CA THR A 498 21.02 -15.80 26.04
C THR A 498 21.30 -17.12 26.75
N LYS A 499 22.50 -17.70 26.54
CA LYS A 499 22.96 -18.91 27.23
C LYS A 499 24.38 -18.69 27.75
N THR A 500 24.65 -19.16 28.95
CA THR A 500 26.00 -19.23 29.52
C THR A 500 26.49 -20.66 29.46
N ILE A 501 27.66 -20.90 28.87
CA ILE A 501 28.27 -22.23 28.75
C ILE A 501 29.66 -22.23 29.38
N LYS A 502 30.09 -23.40 29.87
CA LYS A 502 31.47 -23.61 30.30
C LYS A 502 32.19 -24.44 29.24
N CYS A 503 33.18 -23.86 28.58
CA CYS A 503 34.01 -24.56 27.61
C CYS A 503 35.26 -25.12 28.32
N ASP A 504 35.58 -26.40 28.07
CA ASP A 504 36.69 -27.13 28.73
C ASP A 504 37.51 -27.94 27.71
N ASN A 505 38.03 -27.25 26.70
CA ASN A 505 38.82 -27.86 25.63
C ASN A 505 40.12 -28.52 26.14
N ALA A 506 40.66 -28.09 27.27
CA ALA A 506 41.86 -28.65 27.87
C ALA A 506 41.68 -30.12 28.30
N ASN A 507 40.44 -30.52 28.63
CA ASN A 507 40.10 -31.89 29.01
C ASN A 507 39.32 -32.62 27.89
N ALA A 508 39.35 -32.11 26.66
CA ALA A 508 38.77 -32.81 25.51
C ALA A 508 39.53 -34.11 25.27
N VAL A 509 38.80 -35.22 25.21
CA VAL A 509 39.35 -36.58 24.95
C VAL A 509 38.87 -37.19 23.65
N LYS A 510 37.95 -36.51 22.94
CA LYS A 510 37.33 -37.01 21.72
C LYS A 510 37.85 -36.28 20.49
N PRO A 511 37.83 -36.94 19.31
CA PRO A 511 38.06 -36.27 18.03
C PRO A 511 37.11 -35.10 17.82
N PHE A 512 37.56 -34.10 17.06
CA PHE A 512 36.77 -32.94 16.66
C PHE A 512 37.15 -32.48 15.27
N GLY A 513 36.31 -31.64 14.67
CA GLY A 513 36.54 -31.16 13.32
C GLY A 513 35.39 -30.34 12.76
N ALA A 514 35.43 -30.13 11.45
CA ALA A 514 34.32 -29.54 10.71
C ALA A 514 34.22 -30.14 9.30
N ILE A 515 33.01 -30.09 8.74
CA ILE A 515 32.75 -30.29 7.31
C ILE A 515 32.77 -28.92 6.62
N ASP A 516 33.54 -28.81 5.55
CA ASP A 516 33.73 -27.57 4.79
C ASP A 516 32.79 -27.48 3.59
N THR A 517 32.48 -28.60 2.92
CA THR A 517 31.56 -28.64 1.77
C THR A 517 30.59 -29.81 1.89
N PRO A 518 29.34 -29.71 1.39
CA PRO A 518 28.69 -28.49 0.92
C PRO A 518 28.56 -27.48 2.07
N GLY A 519 28.48 -26.19 1.72
CA GLY A 519 28.05 -25.20 2.70
C GLY A 519 26.70 -25.58 3.29
N GLN A 520 26.39 -25.11 4.50
CA GLN A 520 25.08 -25.31 5.10
C GLN A 520 24.01 -24.67 4.20
N GLY A 521 23.01 -25.47 3.78
CA GLY A 521 22.01 -25.09 2.79
C GLY A 521 22.51 -25.00 1.34
N GLY A 522 23.77 -25.36 1.07
CA GLY A 522 24.38 -25.31 -0.26
C GLY A 522 23.82 -26.37 -1.22
N THR A 523 24.05 -26.19 -2.52
CA THR A 523 23.60 -27.15 -3.56
C THR A 523 24.75 -28.04 -4.03
N ALA A 524 24.48 -29.34 -4.15
CA ALA A 524 25.40 -30.35 -4.68
C ALA A 524 24.78 -31.05 -5.89
N SER A 525 25.62 -31.42 -6.87
CA SER A 525 25.17 -32.09 -8.10
C SER A 525 26.31 -32.87 -8.77
N GLY A 526 25.97 -33.96 -9.45
CA GLY A 526 26.91 -34.77 -10.24
C GLY A 526 27.54 -35.97 -9.51
N LYS A 527 28.28 -36.77 -10.27
CA LYS A 527 28.82 -38.07 -9.82
C LYS A 527 30.05 -37.99 -8.91
N GLU A 528 30.68 -36.82 -8.83
CA GLU A 528 31.94 -36.62 -8.11
C GLU A 528 31.90 -35.31 -7.31
N PHE A 529 30.81 -35.05 -6.59
CA PHE A 529 30.72 -33.88 -5.73
C PHE A 529 31.72 -34.01 -4.58
N VAL A 530 32.65 -33.06 -4.47
CA VAL A 530 33.71 -33.14 -3.45
C VAL A 530 33.21 -32.59 -2.11
N ASN A 531 33.09 -33.49 -1.14
CA ASN A 531 32.79 -33.20 0.26
C ASN A 531 34.10 -33.16 1.05
N PHE A 532 34.46 -31.98 1.54
CA PHE A 532 35.68 -31.72 2.32
C PHE A 532 35.36 -31.63 3.81
N GLY A 533 36.32 -32.01 4.62
CA GLY A 533 36.30 -31.77 6.05
C GLY A 533 37.66 -31.98 6.67
N TRP A 534 37.78 -31.64 7.93
CA TRP A 534 39.01 -31.85 8.69
C TRP A 534 38.70 -32.44 10.05
N VAL A 535 39.66 -33.21 10.57
CA VAL A 535 39.56 -33.98 11.81
C VAL A 535 40.86 -33.82 12.57
N LEU A 536 40.75 -33.53 13.86
CA LEU A 536 41.84 -33.57 14.83
C LEU A 536 41.45 -34.46 16.00
N THR A 537 42.43 -35.02 16.70
CA THR A 537 42.17 -35.72 17.97
C THR A 537 43.17 -35.31 19.05
N PRO A 538 42.73 -35.07 20.29
CA PRO A 538 43.61 -34.75 21.42
C PRO A 538 44.75 -35.75 21.62
N LEU A 539 45.91 -35.23 22.04
CA LEU A 539 47.06 -36.07 22.38
C LEU A 539 46.76 -36.98 23.57
N PRO A 540 47.35 -38.20 23.61
CA PRO A 540 48.37 -38.74 22.70
C PRO A 540 47.81 -39.44 21.45
N ASN A 541 46.48 -39.45 21.26
CA ASN A 541 45.80 -40.26 20.26
C ASN A 541 46.05 -39.73 18.84
N THR A 542 45.75 -40.56 17.83
CA THR A 542 45.87 -40.21 16.42
C THR A 542 44.67 -40.68 15.60
N ILE A 543 44.39 -39.97 14.51
CA ILE A 543 43.50 -40.45 13.45
C ILE A 543 44.38 -41.19 12.41
N PRO A 544 44.09 -42.45 12.07
CA PRO A 544 44.76 -43.16 10.98
C PRO A 544 44.83 -42.34 9.70
N ILE A 545 46.04 -42.25 9.14
CA ILE A 545 46.33 -41.38 7.99
C ILE A 545 45.59 -41.78 6.70
N ASP A 546 45.07 -43.00 6.62
CA ASP A 546 44.27 -43.47 5.50
C ASP A 546 42.79 -43.03 5.59
N GLY A 547 42.37 -42.43 6.72
CA GLY A 547 41.01 -41.96 6.94
C GLY A 547 40.02 -43.08 7.29
N SER A 548 40.49 -44.31 7.49
CA SER A 548 39.65 -45.50 7.69
C SER A 548 38.72 -45.44 8.90
N THR A 549 39.00 -44.58 9.87
CA THR A 549 38.16 -44.35 11.06
C THR A 549 37.29 -43.11 10.97
N ILE A 550 37.26 -42.44 9.81
CA ILE A 550 36.35 -41.34 9.54
C ILE A 550 35.22 -41.88 8.67
N THR A 551 33.98 -41.79 9.14
CA THR A 551 32.81 -42.25 8.39
C THR A 551 32.03 -41.06 7.89
N VAL A 552 31.74 -41.05 6.58
CA VAL A 552 30.82 -40.11 5.95
C VAL A 552 29.42 -40.75 5.95
N TRP A 553 28.45 -39.98 6.40
CA TRP A 553 27.04 -40.36 6.48
C TRP A 553 26.22 -39.43 5.60
N VAL A 554 25.31 -39.95 4.79
CA VAL A 554 24.29 -39.18 4.10
C VAL A 554 22.93 -39.71 4.50
N ASP A 555 22.06 -38.84 5.03
CA ASP A 555 20.74 -39.20 5.58
C ASP A 555 20.78 -40.33 6.60
N GLY A 556 21.81 -40.32 7.44
CA GLY A 556 22.05 -41.33 8.47
C GLY A 556 22.58 -42.67 7.93
N VAL A 557 22.82 -42.80 6.62
CA VAL A 557 23.40 -43.98 5.99
C VAL A 557 24.89 -43.77 5.77
N SER A 558 25.73 -44.71 6.20
CA SER A 558 27.18 -44.67 5.93
C SER A 558 27.44 -44.87 4.44
N VAL A 559 28.18 -43.94 3.83
CA VAL A 559 28.48 -43.93 2.38
C VAL A 559 29.95 -44.21 2.07
N GLY A 560 30.79 -44.27 3.10
CA GLY A 560 32.22 -44.58 2.97
C GLY A 560 33.08 -43.78 3.94
N HIS A 561 34.37 -43.74 3.65
CA HIS A 561 35.35 -42.95 4.39
C HIS A 561 36.11 -42.03 3.43
N PRO A 562 36.53 -40.83 3.87
CA PRO A 562 37.29 -39.91 3.04
C PRO A 562 38.72 -40.44 2.81
N VAL A 563 39.35 -39.93 1.75
CA VAL A 563 40.81 -39.91 1.66
C VAL A 563 41.30 -38.84 2.61
N TYR A 564 42.21 -39.18 3.52
CA TYR A 564 42.66 -38.31 4.61
C TYR A 564 44.17 -38.02 4.55
N ASN A 565 44.71 -37.34 5.56
CA ASN A 565 46.12 -36.96 5.66
C ASN A 565 46.57 -35.88 4.67
N GLN A 566 45.67 -34.95 4.34
CA GLN A 566 45.99 -33.78 3.51
C GLN A 566 46.38 -32.59 4.40
N TYR A 567 47.43 -31.89 4.00
CA TYR A 567 47.94 -30.72 4.72
C TYR A 567 47.08 -29.48 4.44
N ARG A 568 46.76 -28.72 5.50
CA ARG A 568 46.17 -27.38 5.42
C ARG A 568 46.87 -26.45 6.39
N ALA A 569 47.39 -25.34 5.88
CA ALA A 569 48.23 -24.45 6.66
C ALA A 569 47.47 -23.74 7.79
N ASP A 570 46.22 -23.35 7.56
CA ASP A 570 45.33 -22.76 8.56
C ASP A 570 45.14 -23.68 9.78
N ILE A 571 44.83 -24.97 9.54
CA ILE A 571 44.62 -25.95 10.61
C ILE A 571 45.93 -26.26 11.34
N ALA A 572 47.04 -26.42 10.61
CA ALA A 572 48.34 -26.64 11.22
C ALA A 572 48.80 -25.46 12.10
N VAL A 573 48.49 -24.22 11.69
CA VAL A 573 48.82 -23.00 12.45
C VAL A 573 47.89 -22.81 13.64
N LEU A 574 46.59 -23.11 13.50
CA LEU A 574 45.60 -22.98 14.56
C LEU A 574 45.77 -24.05 15.65
N PHE A 575 46.20 -25.25 15.27
CA PHE A 575 46.33 -26.40 16.16
C PHE A 575 47.74 -27.01 16.14
N PRO A 576 48.79 -26.23 16.40
CA PRO A 576 50.19 -26.65 16.19
C PRO A 576 50.62 -27.78 17.14
N ASN A 577 49.89 -27.97 18.25
CA ASN A 577 50.20 -28.94 19.29
C ASN A 577 49.49 -30.29 19.08
N TYR A 578 48.74 -30.48 17.99
CA TYR A 578 48.08 -31.74 17.66
C TYR A 578 48.94 -32.55 16.69
N ASN A 579 49.14 -33.85 16.97
CA ASN A 579 50.01 -34.72 16.18
C ASN A 579 49.59 -34.81 14.69
N ASN A 580 48.29 -34.83 14.42
CA ASN A 580 47.74 -34.93 13.07
C ASN A 580 47.42 -33.58 12.41
N SER A 581 47.85 -32.46 13.00
CA SER A 581 47.60 -31.11 12.46
C SER A 581 48.17 -30.87 11.06
N ASN A 582 49.28 -31.53 10.71
CA ASN A 582 49.90 -31.47 9.38
C ASN A 582 49.21 -32.36 8.32
N GLY A 583 48.17 -33.10 8.71
CA GLY A 583 47.43 -34.02 7.85
C GLY A 583 45.94 -34.03 8.18
N ALA A 584 45.41 -32.93 8.71
CA ALA A 584 44.09 -32.93 9.33
C ALA A 584 42.93 -33.00 8.33
N VAL A 585 43.17 -32.81 7.02
CA VAL A 585 42.11 -32.69 6.03
C VAL A 585 41.85 -34.01 5.31
N GLY A 586 40.57 -34.28 5.08
CA GLY A 586 40.11 -35.31 4.16
C GLY A 586 39.14 -34.78 3.11
N TYR A 587 38.95 -35.59 2.08
CA TYR A 587 37.93 -35.36 1.06
C TYR A 587 37.26 -36.67 0.65
N PHE A 588 35.98 -36.57 0.31
CA PHE A 588 35.14 -37.68 -0.15
C PHE A 588 34.42 -37.28 -1.44
N TYR A 589 34.42 -38.15 -2.44
CA TYR A 589 33.62 -37.96 -3.64
C TYR A 589 32.23 -38.55 -3.41
N LEU A 590 31.24 -37.67 -3.28
CA LEU A 590 29.84 -38.05 -3.18
C LEU A 590 29.23 -38.12 -4.60
N ASP A 591 28.71 -39.28 -4.96
CA ASP A 591 27.84 -39.42 -6.13
C ASP A 591 26.44 -38.94 -5.76
N THR A 592 26.14 -37.66 -6.03
CA THR A 592 24.83 -37.11 -5.70
C THR A 592 23.74 -37.65 -6.62
N THR A 593 24.08 -38.28 -7.76
CA THR A 593 23.09 -38.87 -8.67
C THR A 593 22.43 -40.14 -8.11
N ALA A 594 22.99 -40.69 -7.03
CA ALA A 594 22.40 -41.79 -6.27
C ALA A 594 21.27 -41.35 -5.32
N TYR A 595 21.03 -40.04 -5.17
CA TYR A 595 20.04 -39.46 -4.27
C TYR A 595 18.96 -38.72 -5.05
N GLU A 596 17.77 -38.61 -4.45
CA GLU A 596 16.69 -37.80 -5.01
C GLU A 596 17.07 -36.32 -5.04
N ASN A 597 16.43 -35.53 -5.91
CA ASN A 597 16.59 -34.09 -5.82
C ASN A 597 15.79 -33.58 -4.61
N GLY A 598 16.43 -32.85 -3.71
CA GLY A 598 15.81 -32.46 -2.44
C GLY A 598 16.82 -32.09 -1.37
N VAL A 599 16.35 -31.87 -0.15
CA VAL A 599 17.23 -31.59 1.00
C VAL A 599 17.73 -32.90 1.59
N HIS A 600 19.04 -33.00 1.75
CA HIS A 600 19.76 -34.12 2.35
C HIS A 600 20.62 -33.63 3.51
N THR A 601 21.03 -34.58 4.36
CA THR A 601 22.01 -34.34 5.40
C THR A 601 23.30 -35.06 5.08
N ILE A 602 24.44 -34.41 5.34
CA ILE A 602 25.74 -35.08 5.38
C ILE A 602 26.37 -34.88 6.75
N GLN A 603 27.02 -35.91 7.27
CA GLN A 603 27.71 -35.87 8.56
C GLN A 603 29.00 -36.66 8.47
N TRP A 604 30.00 -36.24 9.22
CA TRP A 604 31.23 -36.99 9.43
C TRP A 604 31.31 -37.39 10.89
N THR A 605 31.70 -38.62 11.15
CA THR A 605 32.11 -39.08 12.48
C THR A 605 33.53 -39.58 12.41
N ALA A 606 34.32 -39.36 13.45
CA ALA A 606 35.68 -39.86 13.51
C ALA A 606 35.93 -40.63 14.80
N SER A 607 36.65 -41.74 14.69
CA SER A 607 37.19 -42.48 15.82
C SER A 607 38.72 -42.36 15.83
N ASP A 608 39.31 -42.10 16.99
CA ASP A 608 40.76 -42.18 17.16
C ASP A 608 41.24 -43.62 17.40
N ASP A 609 42.56 -43.79 17.45
CA ASP A 609 43.25 -45.04 17.75
C ASP A 609 43.01 -45.58 19.18
N ALA A 610 42.39 -44.78 20.07
CA ALA A 610 41.91 -45.20 21.38
C ALA A 610 40.41 -45.58 21.39
N GLY A 611 39.73 -45.46 20.24
CA GLY A 611 38.31 -45.77 20.07
C GLY A 611 37.35 -44.66 20.51
N ASN A 612 37.87 -43.49 20.90
CA ASN A 612 37.01 -42.34 21.21
C ASN A 612 36.37 -41.85 19.92
N THR A 613 35.05 -41.78 19.90
CA THR A 613 34.27 -41.43 18.70
C THR A 613 33.46 -40.17 18.94
N ASP A 614 33.45 -39.28 17.96
CA ASP A 614 32.55 -38.12 17.94
C ASP A 614 32.08 -37.73 16.55
N GLY A 615 31.00 -36.97 16.50
CA GLY A 615 30.60 -36.23 15.32
C GLY A 615 31.46 -35.00 15.15
N ILE A 616 31.99 -34.80 13.95
CA ILE A 616 32.92 -33.70 13.63
C ILE A 616 32.28 -32.67 12.69
N GLY A 617 30.95 -32.61 12.70
CA GLY A 617 30.16 -31.71 11.89
C GLY A 617 29.09 -32.43 11.08
N SER A 618 27.99 -31.72 10.84
CA SER A 618 26.92 -32.09 9.92
C SER A 618 26.49 -30.87 9.13
N ARG A 619 25.93 -31.11 7.94
CA ARG A 619 25.36 -30.09 7.06
C ARG A 619 24.04 -30.57 6.48
N TYR A 620 23.08 -29.67 6.36
CA TYR A 620 21.97 -29.85 5.42
C TYR A 620 22.37 -29.25 4.09
N PHE A 621 22.00 -29.87 2.98
CA PHE A 621 22.32 -29.39 1.63
C PHE A 621 21.27 -29.87 0.64
N THR A 622 21.15 -29.21 -0.49
CA THR A 622 20.21 -29.59 -1.54
C THR A 622 20.92 -30.35 -2.64
N ILE A 623 20.44 -31.53 -3.00
CA ILE A 623 20.86 -32.24 -4.20
C ILE A 623 20.01 -31.77 -5.37
N GLN A 624 20.65 -31.35 -6.45
CA GLN A 624 20.00 -30.92 -7.69
C GLN A 624 20.72 -31.48 -8.91
N ASN A 625 20.44 -32.74 -9.23
CA ASN A 625 20.92 -33.37 -10.45
C ASN A 625 20.01 -32.93 -11.62
N ALA A 626 20.59 -32.34 -12.66
CA ALA A 626 19.90 -32.12 -13.93
C ALA A 626 19.51 -33.49 -14.50
N GLY A 627 18.25 -33.67 -14.94
CA GLY A 627 17.74 -34.97 -15.34
C GLY A 627 18.56 -35.60 -16.48
N GLU A 628 19.33 -36.65 -16.18
CA GLU A 628 19.98 -37.46 -17.21
C GLU A 628 19.04 -38.57 -17.68
N SER A 629 18.69 -38.50 -18.97
CA SER A 629 18.10 -39.60 -19.72
C SER A 629 19.15 -40.71 -19.86
N LYS A 630 18.79 -41.93 -19.48
CA LYS A 630 19.64 -43.14 -19.64
C LYS A 630 20.03 -43.36 -21.09
N VAL A 631 21.32 -43.58 -21.36
CA VAL A 631 21.78 -44.38 -22.51
C VAL A 631 22.82 -45.41 -22.07
N GLN A 632 22.51 -46.67 -22.39
CA GLN A 632 23.36 -47.85 -22.28
C GLN A 632 24.49 -47.84 -23.32
N GLY A 633 25.67 -48.32 -22.90
CA GLY A 633 26.32 -49.40 -23.63
C GLY A 633 27.57 -49.09 -24.46
N ALA A 634 28.63 -49.83 -24.09
CA ALA A 634 29.71 -50.38 -24.92
C ALA A 634 30.96 -49.54 -25.22
N GLY A 635 32.09 -50.02 -24.66
CA GLY A 635 33.18 -50.51 -25.52
C GLY A 635 34.45 -49.67 -25.62
N GLY A 636 35.40 -49.95 -24.73
CA GLY A 636 36.79 -50.28 -25.09
C GLY A 636 37.66 -49.26 -25.84
N SER A 637 38.69 -48.77 -25.15
CA SER A 637 40.13 -48.99 -25.48
C SER A 637 41.01 -47.76 -25.24
N VAL A 638 41.86 -47.92 -24.23
CA VAL A 638 43.26 -47.52 -24.11
C VAL A 638 43.82 -46.64 -25.25
N TYR A 639 44.12 -45.38 -24.93
CA TYR A 639 45.31 -44.70 -25.45
C TYR A 639 46.10 -44.10 -24.28
N ARG A 640 47.23 -44.75 -23.96
CA ARG A 640 48.37 -44.09 -23.31
C ARG A 640 49.04 -43.22 -24.37
N GLU A 641 49.04 -41.90 -24.20
CA GLU A 641 50.02 -41.00 -24.82
C GLU A 641 50.56 -40.06 -23.73
N GLN A 642 51.73 -40.39 -23.19
CA GLN A 642 52.99 -39.70 -23.49
C GLN A 642 53.04 -38.28 -22.90
N ALA A 643 53.38 -38.24 -21.62
CA ALA A 643 54.27 -37.21 -21.12
C ALA A 643 55.60 -37.29 -21.92
N CYS A 644 55.96 -36.24 -22.67
CA CYS A 644 57.33 -35.84 -22.99
C CYS A 644 57.34 -34.52 -23.78
N LEU A 645 58.29 -33.63 -23.43
CA LEU A 645 58.77 -32.43 -24.14
C LEU A 645 58.05 -31.09 -23.91
N PHE A 646 58.25 -30.49 -22.74
CA PHE A 646 58.59 -29.06 -22.62
C PHE A 646 59.44 -28.86 -21.35
N ARG A 647 60.68 -29.38 -21.39
CA ARG A 647 61.76 -28.84 -20.56
C ARG A 647 62.37 -27.72 -21.39
N ASP A 648 62.23 -26.50 -20.87
CA ASP A 648 62.96 -25.29 -21.27
C ASP A 648 62.44 -24.50 -22.48
N SER A 649 61.32 -23.77 -22.27
CA SER A 649 61.13 -22.35 -22.62
C SER A 649 59.68 -22.02 -23.05
N ILE A 650 58.79 -21.86 -22.07
CA ILE A 650 57.48 -21.23 -22.30
C ILE A 650 57.60 -19.79 -22.84
N ARG A 651 58.78 -19.16 -22.72
CA ARG A 651 59.04 -17.78 -23.16
C ARG A 651 58.95 -17.61 -24.67
N ASP A 652 59.14 -18.68 -25.44
CA ASP A 652 59.18 -18.62 -26.91
C ASP A 652 57.78 -18.75 -27.55
N ILE A 653 56.73 -18.99 -26.76
CA ILE A 653 55.33 -18.96 -27.22
C ILE A 653 54.80 -17.52 -27.08
N PRO A 654 54.36 -16.87 -28.17
CA PRO A 654 53.80 -15.51 -28.13
C PRO A 654 52.61 -15.39 -27.17
N ILE A 655 52.57 -14.32 -26.37
CA ILE A 655 51.41 -13.97 -25.53
C ILE A 655 50.31 -13.41 -26.43
N ASP A 656 49.07 -13.85 -26.21
CA ASP A 656 47.90 -13.18 -26.77
C ASP A 656 47.53 -11.96 -25.94
N TYR A 657 47.88 -10.78 -26.45
CA TYR A 657 47.64 -9.48 -25.82
C TYR A 657 46.23 -8.93 -26.05
N SER A 658 45.38 -9.60 -26.82
CA SER A 658 44.16 -8.99 -27.37
C SER A 658 42.87 -9.72 -27.05
N SER A 659 42.86 -11.06 -26.95
CA SER A 659 41.60 -11.78 -26.82
C SER A 659 41.15 -11.91 -25.36
N PRO A 660 39.94 -11.45 -24.99
CA PRO A 660 39.41 -11.62 -23.66
C PRO A 660 38.98 -13.06 -23.37
N ILE A 661 38.75 -13.36 -22.10
CA ILE A 661 38.13 -14.62 -21.62
C ILE A 661 36.78 -14.32 -20.98
N ARG A 662 35.94 -15.34 -20.81
CA ARG A 662 34.73 -15.25 -19.98
C ARG A 662 34.90 -16.03 -18.69
N ILE A 663 34.41 -15.49 -17.59
CA ILE A 663 34.49 -16.12 -16.28
C ILE A 663 33.15 -16.14 -15.58
N ARG A 664 32.89 -17.18 -14.80
CA ARG A 664 31.79 -17.22 -13.84
C ARG A 664 32.35 -17.51 -12.45
N LYS A 665 31.86 -16.76 -11.46
CA LYS A 665 32.26 -16.84 -10.05
C LYS A 665 31.08 -17.26 -9.19
N GLY A 666 31.34 -18.05 -8.15
CA GLY A 666 30.32 -18.50 -7.20
C GLY A 666 29.45 -19.66 -7.74
N TYR A 667 28.45 -20.03 -6.94
CA TYR A 667 27.65 -21.24 -7.16
C TYR A 667 26.37 -21.02 -7.99
N ASN A 668 26.06 -19.78 -8.37
CA ASN A 668 24.88 -19.47 -9.17
C ASN A 668 25.18 -19.66 -10.66
N ASN A 669 24.74 -20.80 -11.21
CA ASN A 669 24.92 -21.14 -12.62
C ASN A 669 24.09 -20.27 -13.59
N ASN A 670 23.15 -19.46 -13.08
CA ASN A 670 22.28 -18.59 -13.87
C ASN A 670 22.88 -17.18 -14.08
N LEU A 671 24.07 -16.89 -13.53
CA LEU A 671 24.76 -15.63 -13.79
C LEU A 671 25.45 -15.66 -15.16
N GLU A 672 25.25 -14.58 -15.92
CA GLU A 672 25.94 -14.35 -17.18
C GLU A 672 27.48 -14.28 -16.96
N PRO A 673 28.29 -15.00 -17.74
CA PRO A 673 29.75 -14.95 -17.61
C PRO A 673 30.31 -13.54 -17.84
N GLN A 674 31.12 -13.06 -16.90
CA GLN A 674 31.81 -11.78 -16.99
C GLN A 674 32.99 -11.86 -17.98
N ILE A 675 33.15 -10.85 -18.83
CA ILE A 675 34.30 -10.75 -19.75
C ILE A 675 35.49 -10.11 -19.03
N VAL A 676 36.66 -10.74 -19.13
CA VAL A 676 37.94 -10.23 -18.60
C VAL A 676 38.91 -10.00 -19.76
N TYR A 677 39.48 -8.80 -19.82
CA TYR A 677 40.43 -8.40 -20.85
C TYR A 677 41.88 -8.53 -20.34
N PRO A 678 42.84 -8.87 -21.22
CA PRO A 678 44.26 -8.82 -20.88
C PRO A 678 44.72 -7.38 -20.60
N ASP A 679 45.69 -7.20 -19.71
CA ASP A 679 46.32 -5.91 -19.44
C ASP A 679 47.42 -5.56 -20.48
N GLU A 680 48.22 -4.50 -20.21
CA GLU A 680 49.31 -4.07 -21.07
C GLU A 680 50.43 -5.11 -21.27
N ASP A 681 50.63 -6.04 -20.33
CA ASP A 681 51.59 -7.15 -20.41
C ASP A 681 51.00 -8.45 -20.97
N GLY A 682 49.69 -8.45 -21.23
CA GLY A 682 48.93 -9.57 -21.78
C GLY A 682 48.40 -10.55 -20.72
N THR A 683 48.51 -10.21 -19.43
CA THR A 683 48.00 -11.05 -18.32
C THR A 683 46.55 -10.74 -18.01
N LEU A 684 45.75 -11.78 -17.75
CA LEU A 684 44.37 -11.67 -17.30
C LEU A 684 44.29 -11.86 -15.78
N TYR A 685 43.75 -10.88 -15.07
CA TYR A 685 43.65 -10.90 -13.60
C TYR A 685 42.23 -11.21 -13.14
N ILE A 686 42.11 -12.20 -12.25
CA ILE A 686 40.84 -12.64 -11.67
C ILE A 686 40.96 -12.63 -10.16
N GLU A 687 40.04 -11.97 -9.47
CA GLU A 687 39.92 -12.06 -8.01
C GLU A 687 38.66 -12.86 -7.63
N ILE A 688 38.80 -13.85 -6.75
CA ILE A 688 37.70 -14.60 -6.15
C ILE A 688 37.88 -14.65 -4.63
N LYS A 689 36.78 -14.83 -3.90
CA LYS A 689 36.83 -15.08 -2.46
C LYS A 689 37.11 -16.56 -2.18
N GLU A 690 37.68 -16.82 -1.01
CA GLU A 690 37.86 -18.17 -0.49
C GLU A 690 36.53 -18.96 -0.55
N LEU A 691 36.60 -20.22 -1.04
CA LEU A 691 35.46 -21.12 -1.30
C LEU A 691 34.54 -20.76 -2.48
N GLU A 692 34.82 -19.70 -3.25
CA GLU A 692 34.09 -19.43 -4.49
C GLU A 692 34.54 -20.37 -5.62
N ARG A 693 33.57 -20.98 -6.31
CA ARG A 693 33.82 -21.68 -7.58
C ARG A 693 34.25 -20.68 -8.66
N LEU A 694 35.22 -21.07 -9.48
CA LEU A 694 35.66 -20.35 -10.67
C LEU A 694 35.49 -21.21 -11.92
N GLU A 695 34.91 -20.63 -12.96
CA GLU A 695 34.79 -21.18 -14.30
C GLU A 695 35.42 -20.20 -15.29
N ILE A 696 36.30 -20.66 -16.18
CA ILE A 696 37.00 -19.84 -17.18
C ILE A 696 36.80 -20.46 -18.56
N HIS A 697 36.30 -19.65 -19.50
CA HIS A 697 36.18 -20.00 -20.91
C HIS A 697 37.25 -19.25 -21.67
N LEU A 698 38.17 -19.98 -22.32
CA LEU A 698 39.32 -19.41 -23.02
C LEU A 698 38.95 -18.73 -24.36
N THR A 699 37.69 -18.86 -24.79
CA THR A 699 37.16 -18.22 -26.00
C THR A 699 35.97 -17.30 -25.69
N ASN A 700 35.75 -16.33 -26.58
CA ASN A 700 34.60 -15.44 -26.56
C ASN A 700 33.48 -15.91 -27.53
N GLU A 701 33.66 -17.05 -28.19
CA GLU A 701 32.66 -17.62 -29.11
C GLU A 701 31.65 -18.40 -28.27
N GLY A 702 30.46 -17.82 -28.08
CA GLY A 702 29.37 -18.47 -27.34
C GLY A 702 28.97 -19.77 -28.02
N THR A 703 28.70 -20.79 -27.21
CA THR A 703 28.03 -22.02 -27.63
C THR A 703 26.79 -21.67 -28.47
N GLU A 704 26.71 -22.27 -29.65
CA GLU A 704 25.83 -21.96 -30.78
C GLU A 704 24.33 -22.30 -30.54
N GLY A 705 23.84 -22.21 -29.29
CA GLY A 705 22.54 -22.75 -28.87
C GLY A 705 21.46 -21.75 -28.43
N GLU A 706 21.78 -20.55 -27.92
CA GLU A 706 20.79 -19.77 -27.14
C GLU A 706 20.70 -18.26 -27.47
N VAL A 707 20.89 -17.85 -28.73
CA VAL A 707 20.53 -16.48 -29.17
C VAL A 707 19.63 -16.51 -30.40
N LYS A 708 18.45 -17.10 -30.25
CA LYS A 708 17.29 -16.88 -31.11
C LYS A 708 16.14 -16.27 -30.31
N ALA A 709 16.37 -15.23 -29.53
CA ALA A 709 15.24 -14.54 -28.89
C ALA A 709 15.45 -13.08 -28.46
N GLU A 710 16.38 -12.26 -29.00
CA GLU A 710 16.33 -10.82 -28.61
C GLU A 710 16.98 -9.81 -29.56
N VAL A 711 17.10 -10.11 -30.86
CA VAL A 711 17.48 -9.11 -31.88
C VAL A 711 16.40 -9.02 -32.96
N LYS A 712 15.14 -8.97 -32.53
CA LYS A 712 13.96 -8.66 -33.37
C LYS A 712 13.25 -7.38 -32.92
N GLY A 713 13.91 -6.54 -32.13
CA GLY A 713 13.25 -5.44 -31.43
C GLY A 713 14.13 -4.22 -31.18
N LYS A 714 15.03 -3.86 -32.10
CA LYS A 714 15.63 -2.50 -32.25
C LYS A 714 16.79 -2.62 -33.22
N ILE A 715 16.53 -2.42 -34.51
CA ILE A 715 17.32 -1.66 -35.50
C ILE A 715 16.58 -1.88 -36.83
N GLU A 716 15.33 -1.42 -36.88
CA GLU A 716 14.64 -1.01 -38.11
C GLU A 716 13.76 0.20 -37.74
N ARG A 717 14.40 1.36 -37.55
CA ARG A 717 13.83 2.68 -37.84
C ARG A 717 14.95 3.66 -38.21
N SER A 718 15.56 3.40 -39.37
CA SER A 718 15.74 4.42 -40.41
C SER A 718 16.06 3.70 -41.72
N LEU A 719 15.06 3.67 -42.60
CA LEU A 719 15.13 3.20 -43.98
C LEU A 719 16.27 3.89 -44.75
N SER A 720 17.04 3.16 -45.56
CA SER A 720 16.86 3.25 -47.02
C SER A 720 17.63 2.16 -47.78
N SER A 721 16.97 1.68 -48.83
CA SER A 721 17.51 1.08 -50.06
C SER A 721 18.13 -0.33 -50.01
N SER A 722 17.24 -1.29 -50.26
CA SER A 722 17.22 -2.15 -51.48
C SER A 722 18.13 -3.39 -51.56
N HIS A 723 17.45 -4.51 -51.86
CA HIS A 723 17.91 -5.74 -52.54
C HIS A 723 18.86 -6.64 -51.70
N LEU A 724 18.67 -7.94 -51.52
CA LEU A 724 18.06 -9.02 -52.31
C LEU A 724 17.83 -10.23 -51.39
N THR A 725 16.75 -10.97 -51.62
CA THR A 725 16.49 -12.33 -51.14
C THR A 725 17.52 -13.34 -51.66
N LEU A 726 17.91 -14.37 -50.88
CA LEU A 726 17.84 -15.79 -51.31
C LEU A 726 18.41 -16.82 -50.30
N ASN A 727 17.62 -17.89 -50.15
CA ASN A 727 17.95 -19.30 -49.96
C ASN A 727 18.80 -19.80 -48.78
N THR A 728 18.09 -20.49 -47.89
CA THR A 728 18.56 -21.67 -47.16
C THR A 728 18.98 -22.79 -48.11
N GLN A 729 20.23 -23.22 -48.06
CA GLN A 729 20.62 -24.59 -48.35
C GLN A 729 21.60 -25.10 -47.30
N HIS A 730 21.26 -26.27 -46.77
CA HIS A 730 22.13 -27.15 -46.01
C HIS A 730 23.51 -27.29 -46.65
N LEU A 731 24.54 -26.86 -45.92
CA LEU A 731 25.89 -27.38 -46.07
C LEU A 731 26.31 -27.92 -44.70
N THR A 732 26.50 -29.23 -44.64
CA THR A 732 27.23 -29.90 -43.57
C THR A 732 28.69 -29.42 -43.56
N PRO A 733 29.28 -29.01 -42.43
CA PRO A 733 30.73 -28.97 -42.27
C PRO A 733 31.15 -30.33 -41.68
N ALA A 734 31.75 -31.24 -42.45
CA ALA A 734 33.18 -31.27 -42.78
C ALA A 734 34.07 -31.18 -41.52
N ASN A 735 34.71 -32.32 -41.20
CA ASN A 735 35.80 -32.47 -40.24
C ASN A 735 36.83 -31.33 -40.39
N THR A 736 36.68 -30.32 -39.54
CA THR A 736 37.69 -29.26 -39.35
C THR A 736 38.48 -29.68 -38.12
N PRO A 737 39.83 -29.65 -38.10
CA PRO A 737 40.55 -30.00 -36.88
C PRO A 737 40.13 -29.00 -35.79
N ALA A 738 39.65 -29.49 -34.65
CA ALA A 738 39.20 -28.60 -33.57
C ALA A 738 40.39 -27.88 -32.93
N ARG A 739 40.19 -26.62 -32.50
CA ARG A 739 41.13 -25.92 -31.59
C ARG A 739 41.41 -26.85 -30.40
N ARG A 740 42.66 -26.93 -29.97
CA ARG A 740 43.03 -27.68 -28.76
C ARG A 740 43.74 -26.77 -27.78
N TYR A 741 43.40 -26.94 -26.52
CA TYR A 741 43.98 -26.17 -25.42
C TYR A 741 44.76 -27.09 -24.50
N MET A 742 45.83 -26.55 -23.93
CA MET A 742 46.62 -27.20 -22.88
C MET A 742 46.69 -26.24 -21.69
N GLY A 743 46.47 -26.73 -20.48
CA GLY A 743 46.47 -25.90 -19.26
C GLY A 743 47.53 -26.35 -18.26
N TYR A 744 48.23 -25.38 -17.68
CA TYR A 744 49.30 -25.62 -16.71
C TYR A 744 49.25 -24.61 -15.57
N LEU A 745 49.67 -25.04 -14.39
CA LEU A 745 49.99 -24.14 -13.27
C LEU A 745 51.47 -23.74 -13.35
N LEU A 746 51.77 -22.45 -13.35
CA LEU A 746 53.12 -21.91 -13.34
C LEU A 746 53.62 -21.77 -11.90
N SER A 747 54.65 -22.54 -11.56
CA SER A 747 55.29 -22.51 -10.24
C SER A 747 56.77 -22.16 -10.43
N GLY A 748 57.09 -20.87 -10.21
CA GLY A 748 58.41 -20.32 -10.54
C GLY A 748 58.64 -20.30 -12.06
N ARG A 749 59.62 -21.08 -12.54
CA ARG A 749 59.90 -21.23 -13.99
C ARG A 749 59.39 -22.56 -14.58
N LEU A 750 58.69 -23.37 -13.79
CA LEU A 750 58.25 -24.71 -14.19
C LEU A 750 56.74 -24.73 -14.44
N LEU A 751 56.36 -25.39 -15.53
CA LEU A 751 54.97 -25.78 -15.78
C LEU A 751 54.65 -27.05 -14.99
N LYS A 752 53.61 -26.99 -14.16
CA LYS A 752 53.07 -28.11 -13.39
C LYS A 752 51.67 -28.45 -13.87
N ALA A 753 51.19 -29.63 -13.48
CA ALA A 753 49.78 -29.99 -13.65
C ALA A 753 48.87 -28.96 -12.97
N LEU A 754 47.64 -28.83 -13.48
CA LEU A 754 46.61 -27.97 -12.91
C LEU A 754 46.31 -28.36 -11.45
N PRO A 755 45.92 -27.41 -10.59
CA PRO A 755 45.76 -27.61 -9.15
C PRO A 755 44.64 -28.60 -8.83
N ILE A 756 44.76 -29.24 -7.67
CA ILE A 756 43.74 -30.16 -7.15
C ILE A 756 42.40 -29.40 -6.99
N GLY A 757 41.29 -30.08 -7.30
CA GLY A 757 39.96 -29.46 -7.34
C GLY A 757 39.65 -28.73 -8.65
N SER A 758 40.51 -28.86 -9.67
CA SER A 758 40.25 -28.32 -11.01
C SER A 758 39.97 -29.40 -12.05
N THR A 759 39.17 -29.06 -13.06
CA THR A 759 38.95 -29.86 -14.28
C THR A 759 39.17 -28.98 -15.50
N PHE A 760 39.64 -29.58 -16.59
CA PHE A 760 39.92 -28.85 -17.83
C PHE A 760 39.46 -29.61 -19.06
N ASP A 761 38.53 -29.02 -19.80
CA ASP A 761 38.14 -29.49 -21.12
C ASP A 761 39.11 -28.93 -22.18
N SER A 762 40.05 -29.77 -22.60
CA SER A 762 41.04 -29.44 -23.62
C SER A 762 40.47 -29.22 -25.03
N ALA A 763 39.23 -29.66 -25.31
CA ALA A 763 38.57 -29.50 -26.60
C ALA A 763 37.73 -28.21 -26.65
N GLY A 764 36.97 -27.93 -25.59
CA GLY A 764 36.15 -26.71 -25.46
C GLY A 764 36.91 -25.50 -24.91
N GLY A 765 38.08 -25.69 -24.29
CA GLY A 765 38.84 -24.62 -23.67
C GLY A 765 38.18 -24.08 -22.40
N VAL A 766 37.54 -24.95 -21.62
CA VAL A 766 36.84 -24.58 -20.39
C VAL A 766 37.57 -25.16 -19.18
N PHE A 767 37.92 -24.29 -18.24
CA PHE A 767 38.57 -24.63 -16.98
C PHE A 767 37.62 -24.38 -15.82
N TYR A 768 37.45 -25.37 -14.96
CA TYR A 768 36.71 -25.24 -13.70
C TYR A 768 37.67 -25.42 -12.55
N TRP A 769 37.49 -24.63 -11.50
CA TRP A 769 38.25 -24.77 -10.28
C TRP A 769 37.37 -24.45 -9.07
N ASN A 770 37.31 -25.38 -8.12
CA ASN A 770 36.73 -25.15 -6.82
C ASN A 770 37.85 -25.15 -5.76
N PRO A 771 38.50 -24.00 -5.52
CA PRO A 771 39.58 -23.90 -4.56
C PRO A 771 39.03 -24.10 -3.14
N GLY A 772 39.60 -25.08 -2.43
CA GLY A 772 39.28 -25.30 -1.01
C GLY A 772 39.79 -24.16 -0.09
N PRO A 773 39.47 -24.22 1.21
CA PRO A 773 39.78 -23.20 2.24
C PRO A 773 41.28 -23.07 2.61
N ALA A 774 42.17 -23.31 1.65
CA ALA A 774 43.62 -23.29 1.82
C ALA A 774 44.34 -22.61 0.64
N PHE A 775 43.59 -22.25 -0.40
CA PHE A 775 44.14 -21.74 -1.64
C PHE A 775 44.23 -20.20 -1.63
N ILE A 776 44.51 -19.58 -0.48
CA ILE A 776 44.66 -18.13 -0.39
C ILE A 776 46.00 -17.72 -1.02
N GLY A 777 45.98 -16.71 -1.89
CA GLY A 777 47.17 -16.20 -2.56
C GLY A 777 47.00 -16.05 -4.06
N GLN A 778 48.11 -15.91 -4.78
CA GLN A 778 48.11 -15.74 -6.23
C GLN A 778 48.55 -17.01 -6.94
N TYR A 779 47.76 -17.44 -7.93
CA TYR A 779 48.00 -18.62 -8.74
C TYR A 779 48.13 -18.22 -10.20
N TRP A 780 49.29 -18.55 -10.77
CA TRP A 780 49.60 -18.24 -12.16
C TRP A 780 49.28 -19.44 -13.02
N PHE A 781 48.32 -19.30 -13.91
CA PHE A 781 47.97 -20.31 -14.91
C PHE A 781 48.47 -19.89 -16.28
N VAL A 782 48.87 -20.88 -17.06
CA VAL A 782 49.22 -20.70 -18.47
C VAL A 782 48.40 -21.66 -19.28
N PHE A 783 47.60 -21.11 -20.19
CA PHE A 783 46.86 -21.87 -21.18
C PHE A 783 47.48 -21.65 -22.55
N ILE A 784 47.76 -22.73 -23.27
CA ILE A 784 48.32 -22.72 -24.61
C ILE A 784 47.24 -23.16 -25.58
N GLU A 785 46.95 -22.31 -26.55
CA GLU A 785 46.05 -22.59 -27.66
C GLU A 785 46.85 -23.07 -28.87
N LYS A 786 46.39 -24.16 -29.49
CA LYS A 786 46.86 -24.63 -30.78
C LYS A 786 45.72 -24.53 -31.79
N THR A 787 45.78 -23.49 -32.63
CA THR A 787 44.90 -23.38 -33.80
C THR A 787 45.40 -24.28 -34.94
N PRO A 788 44.50 -24.94 -35.70
CA PRO A 788 44.90 -25.75 -36.84
C PRO A 788 45.66 -24.93 -37.90
N GLY A 789 46.92 -25.27 -38.14
CA GLY A 789 47.78 -24.56 -39.11
C GLY A 789 48.31 -23.19 -38.67
N GLY A 790 48.00 -22.73 -37.44
CA GLY A 790 48.48 -21.47 -36.87
C GLY A 790 49.56 -21.65 -35.80
N PRO A 791 50.21 -20.55 -35.35
CA PRO A 791 51.20 -20.58 -34.27
C PRO A 791 50.56 -20.98 -32.94
N LEU A 792 51.37 -21.50 -32.00
CA LEU A 792 50.93 -21.64 -30.61
C LEU A 792 50.79 -20.24 -30.01
N MET A 793 49.69 -19.99 -29.31
CA MET A 793 49.46 -18.77 -28.55
C MET A 793 49.30 -19.11 -27.08
N ARG A 794 49.83 -18.27 -26.17
CA ARG A 794 49.63 -18.46 -24.73
C ARG A 794 48.80 -17.33 -24.12
N LYS A 795 47.96 -17.70 -23.16
CA LYS A 795 47.27 -16.81 -22.23
C LYS A 795 47.81 -17.02 -20.83
N ASN A 796 48.23 -15.93 -20.18
CA ASN A 796 48.64 -15.95 -18.79
C ASN A 796 47.47 -15.45 -17.94
N ILE A 797 47.07 -16.23 -16.93
CA ILE A 797 45.96 -15.87 -16.05
C ILE A 797 46.46 -15.88 -14.61
N ASN A 798 46.34 -14.75 -13.92
CA ASN A 798 46.60 -14.65 -12.49
C ASN A 798 45.27 -14.70 -11.74
N VAL A 799 45.08 -15.74 -10.93
CA VAL A 799 43.93 -15.85 -10.02
C VAL A 799 44.40 -15.51 -8.62
N LYS A 800 43.86 -14.42 -8.07
CA LYS A 800 44.04 -14.01 -6.68
C LYS A 800 42.85 -14.48 -5.86
N ILE A 801 43.12 -15.31 -4.86
CA ILE A 801 42.11 -15.77 -3.91
C ILE A 801 42.31 -14.97 -2.63
N ILE A 802 41.28 -14.21 -2.25
CA ILE A 802 41.28 -13.41 -1.03
C ILE A 802 40.49 -14.11 0.08
N PRO A 803 40.85 -13.91 1.37
CA PRO A 803 40.06 -14.40 2.49
C PRO A 803 38.60 -13.94 2.39
N LYS A 804 37.67 -14.76 2.89
CA LYS A 804 36.23 -14.42 2.89
C LYS A 804 35.90 -13.26 3.87
N PHE A 805 36.80 -12.93 4.80
CA PHE A 805 36.64 -11.91 5.84
C PHE A 805 37.71 -10.83 5.76
#